data_AF-A0A8G1N239-F1
#
_entry.id   AF-A0A8G1N239-F1
#
_cell.length_a   1.000
_cell.length_b   1.000
_cell.length_c   1.000
_cell.angle_alpha   90.00
_cell.angle_beta   90.00
_cell.angle_gamma   90.00
#
_symmetry.space_group_name_H-M   'P 1'
#
loop_
_entity.id
_entity.type
_entity.pdbx_description
1 polymer ?
#
loop_
_entity_poly.entity_id
_entity_poly.type
_entity_poly.pdbx_seq_one_letter_code
_entity_poly.pdbx_strand_id
1 'polypeptide(L)'
;MRNFDTIRAVLFDMDGTLVESDAAVERAWEAWAVEYSVEPSAALAIAHGAPAPDTVAKLRADLDPADVAAAAARQLELQYDDLADVTATPGAHRLIGVLDRLDLPWAVVTSADGRLARARLAAAGITPPLLLTVEDVTRGKPDPEGYLLAADRLGVDPADCLVVEDSEPGLAAGRAAGATTASLRGLDADLILTDLGRLARLLRRHHDPSGWWQDAAGYQVYLPSFADSDGDGWGDLPGVAAHLDHIAALGVDMLWLTPFFASPMRDHGYDVSDYLAVDPSFGGEQALDDLIAAAHRRGLRVIGDLVVNHTSDRHRWFREAAASRESRYRDHYIWRDPAPGGGPPNNWLSHFGGPAWTYSEATGQYHLHLFKAEQPDLNWRNPAVAEAIDAVIEHWLDRGLDGFRIDTAAYLVKHPDLPSNPLLPPGERYLSGTVAADWALQDHRYDIHQPDVHAVHERWRRVADRHGALLVGEIYETDPAALTAYLAADRLHSAFWFGLLTGEFDPAATPAELLAAAQTSPGLSWAQGNHDCRRAATRFGARRSLALHAMTAFLPGLTWIYQGEELGLEDGVVPPERAADPLATAHPESSRDSARTPMPWDAGPGLGFTTGEPWLPLGGRTEADTVASQEEDPNSPLRTMRRLMRVRHAVLDDLPKGLDDWQVDDGVAAFRRGSVQVFANLGATAVDGVAPAGPVVFDSDDHRVTPETASSGPIRLAPGQAVVAFTA
;
A
#
# COMPACT_ATOMS: atom_id res chain seq x y z
N MET A 1 3.73 -14.93 13.71
CA MET A 1 2.46 -14.80 12.98
C MET A 1 2.29 -16.07 12.13
N ARG A 2 1.08 -16.65 11.99
CA ARG A 2 0.92 -17.82 11.12
C ARG A 2 1.19 -17.38 9.68
N ASN A 3 2.05 -18.13 9.01
CA ASN A 3 2.48 -17.75 7.68
C ASN A 3 1.33 -18.06 6.72
N PHE A 4 0.70 -17.03 6.16
CA PHE A 4 -0.31 -17.22 5.11
C PHE A 4 0.30 -18.00 3.94
N ASP A 5 1.66 -18.04 3.79
CA ASP A 5 2.47 -18.82 2.81
C ASP A 5 2.10 -20.30 2.71
N THR A 6 1.44 -20.85 3.71
CA THR A 6 1.14 -22.28 3.79
C THR A 6 -0.31 -22.65 3.49
N ILE A 7 -1.19 -21.71 3.14
CA ILE A 7 -2.61 -22.07 2.89
C ILE A 7 -2.73 -23.05 1.71
N ARG A 8 -3.32 -24.22 1.98
CA ARG A 8 -3.56 -25.32 1.03
C ARG A 8 -5.04 -25.65 0.82
N ALA A 9 -5.95 -25.09 1.63
CA ALA A 9 -7.39 -25.21 1.40
C ALA A 9 -8.16 -24.03 2.02
N VAL A 10 -9.38 -23.78 1.54
CA VAL A 10 -10.27 -22.75 2.10
C VAL A 10 -11.61 -23.34 2.53
N LEU A 11 -11.98 -23.14 3.79
CA LEU A 11 -13.22 -23.65 4.38
C LEU A 11 -14.13 -22.48 4.70
N PHE A 12 -15.30 -22.43 4.09
CA PHE A 12 -16.22 -21.32 4.23
C PHE A 12 -17.38 -21.69 5.17
N ASP A 13 -17.81 -20.75 6.01
CA ASP A 13 -19.23 -20.72 6.34
C ASP A 13 -20.07 -20.32 5.12
N MET A 14 -21.38 -20.54 5.19
CA MET A 14 -22.29 -20.25 4.09
C MET A 14 -22.97 -18.90 4.27
N ASP A 15 -23.73 -18.73 5.36
CA ASP A 15 -24.64 -17.61 5.55
C ASP A 15 -23.84 -16.40 6.06
N GLY A 16 -24.03 -15.22 5.46
CA GLY A 16 -23.24 -14.02 5.80
C GLY A 16 -21.77 -14.09 5.37
N THR A 17 -21.33 -15.21 4.77
CA THR A 17 -19.98 -15.42 4.24
C THR A 17 -19.97 -15.56 2.72
N LEU A 18 -20.49 -16.66 2.16
CA LEU A 18 -20.57 -16.87 0.70
C LEU A 18 -21.93 -16.45 0.13
N VAL A 19 -22.96 -16.43 0.98
CA VAL A 19 -24.35 -16.17 0.63
C VAL A 19 -24.90 -15.07 1.53
N GLU A 20 -25.45 -14.02 0.92
CA GLU A 20 -26.25 -13.02 1.63
C GLU A 20 -27.65 -13.59 1.86
N SER A 21 -27.96 -13.89 3.12
CA SER A 21 -29.25 -14.46 3.53
C SER A 21 -30.02 -13.60 4.53
N ASP A 22 -29.41 -12.54 5.06
CA ASP A 22 -29.94 -11.78 6.20
C ASP A 22 -31.36 -11.26 5.93
N ALA A 23 -31.62 -10.67 4.76
CA ALA A 23 -32.94 -10.16 4.40
C ALA A 23 -34.02 -11.26 4.39
N ALA A 24 -33.69 -12.46 3.91
CA ALA A 24 -34.61 -13.60 3.90
C ALA A 24 -34.86 -14.13 5.32
N VAL A 25 -33.80 -14.20 6.15
CA VAL A 25 -33.88 -14.59 7.56
C VAL A 25 -34.75 -13.61 8.35
N GLU A 26 -34.55 -12.31 8.15
CA GLU A 26 -35.33 -11.26 8.82
C GLU A 26 -36.81 -11.34 8.44
N ARG A 27 -37.15 -11.48 7.15
CA ARG A 27 -38.55 -11.67 6.74
C ARG A 27 -39.18 -12.92 7.31
N ALA A 28 -38.45 -14.03 7.38
CA ALA A 28 -38.95 -15.26 8.00
C ALA A 28 -39.23 -15.04 9.50
N TRP A 29 -38.37 -14.31 10.21
CA TRP A 29 -38.58 -13.95 11.61
C TRP A 29 -39.72 -12.95 11.82
N GLU A 30 -39.90 -11.98 10.93
CA GLU A 30 -41.05 -11.06 10.97
C GLU A 30 -42.37 -11.82 10.77
N ALA A 31 -42.43 -12.70 9.76
CA ALA A 31 -43.59 -13.55 9.51
C ALA A 31 -43.88 -14.46 10.71
N TRP A 32 -42.84 -15.09 11.25
CA TRP A 32 -42.94 -15.91 12.46
C TRP A 32 -43.43 -15.09 13.66
N ALA A 33 -42.90 -13.88 13.88
CA ALA A 33 -43.30 -13.02 14.99
C ALA A 33 -44.79 -12.65 14.90
N VAL A 34 -45.28 -12.35 13.70
CA VAL A 34 -46.72 -12.14 13.45
C VAL A 34 -47.54 -13.40 13.75
N GLU A 35 -47.10 -14.58 13.28
CA GLU A 35 -47.78 -15.86 13.55
C GLU A 35 -47.87 -16.18 15.06
N TYR A 36 -46.82 -15.86 15.82
CA TYR A 36 -46.70 -16.20 17.24
C TYR A 36 -47.00 -15.04 18.20
N SER A 37 -47.55 -13.94 17.69
CA SER A 37 -47.93 -12.74 18.47
C SER A 37 -46.76 -12.14 19.28
N VAL A 38 -45.58 -12.11 18.67
CA VAL A 38 -44.36 -11.46 19.17
C VAL A 38 -44.16 -10.17 18.38
N GLU A 39 -43.69 -9.10 19.03
CA GLU A 39 -43.31 -7.87 18.33
C GLU A 39 -42.15 -8.15 17.35
N PRO A 40 -42.27 -7.86 16.05
CA PRO A 40 -41.22 -8.17 15.07
C PRO A 40 -39.86 -7.58 15.43
N SER A 41 -39.83 -6.36 15.96
CA SER A 41 -38.60 -5.70 16.42
C SER A 41 -37.90 -6.47 17.54
N ALA A 42 -38.65 -7.14 18.42
CA ALA A 42 -38.09 -7.97 19.48
C ALA A 42 -37.52 -9.28 18.93
N ALA A 43 -38.16 -9.86 17.90
CA ALA A 43 -37.63 -11.04 17.22
C ALA A 43 -36.34 -10.72 16.47
N LEU A 44 -36.32 -9.65 15.68
CA LEU A 44 -35.16 -9.22 14.90
C LEU A 44 -33.95 -8.88 15.77
N ALA A 45 -34.18 -8.32 16.97
CA ALA A 45 -33.10 -7.99 17.91
C ALA A 45 -32.26 -9.20 18.37
N ILE A 46 -32.79 -10.42 18.24
CA ILE A 46 -32.11 -11.67 18.64
C ILE A 46 -32.21 -12.78 17.57
N ALA A 47 -32.61 -12.42 16.35
CA ALA A 47 -32.84 -13.35 15.25
C ALA A 47 -31.54 -13.93 14.67
N HIS A 48 -30.47 -13.13 14.68
CA HIS A 48 -29.18 -13.46 14.08
C HIS A 48 -28.23 -14.11 15.09
N GLY A 49 -27.48 -15.11 14.64
CA GLY A 49 -26.39 -15.72 15.42
C GLY A 49 -26.82 -16.71 16.53
N ALA A 50 -28.10 -17.08 16.62
CA ALA A 50 -28.59 -18.09 17.57
C ALA A 50 -29.45 -19.16 16.87
N PRO A 51 -29.39 -20.42 17.32
CA PRO A 51 -30.29 -21.46 16.82
C PRO A 51 -31.76 -21.08 17.04
N ALA A 52 -32.63 -21.35 16.07
CA ALA A 52 -34.05 -21.02 16.15
C ALA A 52 -34.72 -21.51 17.45
N PRO A 53 -34.46 -22.72 17.99
CA PRO A 53 -35.03 -23.15 19.27
C PRO A 53 -34.66 -22.24 20.44
N ASP A 54 -33.44 -21.74 20.50
CA ASP A 54 -32.97 -20.86 21.57
C ASP A 54 -33.61 -19.47 21.47
N THR A 55 -33.75 -18.95 20.24
CA THR A 55 -34.43 -17.68 19.98
C THR A 55 -35.91 -17.78 20.30
N VAL A 56 -36.59 -18.85 19.88
CA VAL A 56 -38.00 -19.11 20.22
C VAL A 56 -38.18 -19.22 21.73
N ALA A 57 -37.33 -19.96 22.44
CA ALA A 57 -37.42 -20.11 23.89
C ALA A 57 -37.27 -18.77 24.64
N LYS A 58 -36.46 -17.84 24.10
CA LYS A 58 -36.31 -16.48 24.65
C LYS A 58 -37.52 -15.60 24.35
N LEU A 59 -38.04 -15.63 23.13
CA LEU A 59 -39.18 -14.80 22.70
C LEU A 59 -40.50 -15.28 23.29
N ARG A 60 -40.63 -16.59 23.51
CA ARG A 60 -41.84 -17.28 23.97
C ARG A 60 -41.51 -18.22 25.13
N ALA A 61 -41.05 -17.63 26.23
CA ALA A 61 -40.73 -18.34 27.48
C ALA A 61 -41.97 -19.01 28.13
N ASP A 62 -43.17 -18.73 27.63
CA ASP A 62 -44.44 -19.35 28.02
C ASP A 62 -44.69 -20.72 27.37
N LEU A 63 -43.96 -21.07 26.29
CA LEU A 63 -44.11 -22.34 25.59
C LEU A 63 -43.40 -23.49 26.31
N ASP A 64 -43.96 -24.68 26.21
CA ASP A 64 -43.29 -25.89 26.66
C ASP A 64 -42.22 -26.34 25.64
N PRO A 65 -41.31 -27.28 25.99
CA PRO A 65 -40.25 -27.70 25.08
C PRO A 65 -40.73 -28.29 23.75
N ALA A 66 -41.90 -28.92 23.70
CA ALA A 66 -42.43 -29.48 22.46
C ALA A 66 -42.99 -28.38 21.55
N ASP A 67 -43.67 -27.38 22.14
CA ASP A 67 -44.18 -26.23 21.41
C ASP A 67 -43.06 -25.30 20.93
N VAL A 68 -41.98 -25.14 21.71
CA VAL A 68 -40.76 -24.44 21.27
C VAL A 68 -40.16 -25.14 20.04
N ALA A 69 -40.06 -26.47 20.07
CA ALA A 69 -39.54 -27.23 18.95
C ALA A 69 -40.43 -27.10 17.69
N ALA A 70 -41.75 -27.15 17.84
CA ALA A 70 -42.68 -26.96 16.74
C ALA A 70 -42.61 -25.55 16.16
N ALA A 71 -42.52 -24.53 17.02
CA ALA A 71 -42.41 -23.14 16.58
C ALA A 71 -41.06 -22.83 15.92
N ALA A 72 -39.96 -23.44 16.39
CA ALA A 72 -38.67 -23.35 15.74
C ALA A 72 -38.68 -24.06 14.36
N ALA A 73 -39.32 -25.22 14.25
CA ALA A 73 -39.50 -25.91 12.97
C ALA A 73 -40.33 -25.06 11.99
N ARG A 74 -41.37 -24.37 12.47
CA ARG A 74 -42.16 -23.44 11.66
C ARG A 74 -41.33 -22.26 11.16
N GLN A 75 -40.45 -21.72 12.00
CA GLN A 75 -39.54 -20.65 11.60
C GLN A 75 -38.60 -21.12 10.47
N LEU A 76 -38.11 -22.36 10.56
CA LEU A 76 -37.26 -22.96 9.53
C LEU A 76 -38.04 -23.22 8.22
N GLU A 77 -39.32 -23.62 8.30
CA GLU A 77 -40.20 -23.73 7.14
C GLU A 77 -40.35 -22.40 6.39
N LEU A 78 -40.58 -21.31 7.12
CA LEU A 78 -40.68 -19.97 6.53
C LEU A 78 -39.40 -19.58 5.76
N GLN A 79 -38.23 -19.99 6.26
CA GLN A 79 -36.96 -19.79 5.55
C GLN A 79 -36.81 -20.68 4.30
N TYR A 80 -37.42 -21.87 4.26
CA TYR A 80 -37.43 -22.68 3.04
C TYR A 80 -38.35 -22.10 1.96
N ASP A 81 -39.45 -21.47 2.37
CA ASP A 81 -40.50 -20.99 1.48
C ASP A 81 -40.15 -19.63 0.82
N ASP A 82 -39.27 -18.83 1.46
CA ASP A 82 -38.81 -17.53 0.96
C ASP A 82 -37.29 -17.47 0.78
N LEU A 83 -36.86 -17.64 -0.48
CA LEU A 83 -35.48 -17.43 -0.92
C LEU A 83 -35.30 -16.13 -1.71
N ALA A 84 -36.29 -15.23 -1.69
CA ALA A 84 -36.13 -13.94 -2.35
C ALA A 84 -34.93 -13.20 -1.75
N ASP A 85 -34.19 -12.46 -2.57
CA ASP A 85 -33.00 -11.71 -2.17
C ASP A 85 -31.81 -12.53 -1.65
N VAL A 86 -31.91 -13.88 -1.62
CA VAL A 86 -30.76 -14.74 -1.38
C VAL A 86 -29.84 -14.68 -2.59
N THR A 87 -28.68 -14.07 -2.40
CA THR A 87 -27.70 -13.81 -3.47
C THR A 87 -26.30 -14.18 -3.01
N ALA A 88 -25.37 -14.34 -3.95
CA ALA A 88 -23.97 -14.52 -3.61
C ALA A 88 -23.40 -13.25 -2.98
N THR A 89 -22.62 -13.38 -1.91
CA THR A 89 -21.89 -12.26 -1.30
C THR A 89 -20.99 -11.58 -2.35
N PRO A 90 -20.91 -10.24 -2.38
CA PRO A 90 -20.06 -9.54 -3.34
C PRO A 90 -18.62 -10.09 -3.37
N GLY A 91 -18.18 -10.50 -4.57
CA GLY A 91 -16.87 -11.12 -4.78
C GLY A 91 -16.81 -12.64 -4.65
N ALA A 92 -17.87 -13.32 -4.18
CA ALA A 92 -17.88 -14.78 -4.00
C ALA A 92 -17.56 -15.55 -5.29
N HIS A 93 -18.22 -15.23 -6.41
CA HIS A 93 -17.96 -15.90 -7.69
C HIS A 93 -16.53 -15.68 -8.20
N ARG A 94 -15.98 -14.47 -7.99
CA ARG A 94 -14.58 -14.18 -8.36
C ARG A 94 -13.63 -15.01 -7.50
N LEU A 95 -13.87 -15.08 -6.20
CA LEU A 95 -13.08 -15.88 -5.28
C LEU A 95 -13.11 -17.35 -5.68
N ILE A 96 -14.29 -17.93 -5.91
CA ILE A 96 -14.43 -19.31 -6.38
C ILE A 96 -13.65 -19.53 -7.68
N GLY A 97 -13.75 -18.61 -8.65
CA GLY A 97 -12.96 -18.68 -9.89
C GLY A 97 -11.45 -18.59 -9.66
N VAL A 98 -10.98 -17.89 -8.63
CA VAL A 98 -9.56 -17.91 -8.21
C VAL A 98 -9.19 -19.25 -7.59
N LEU A 99 -10.01 -19.80 -6.69
CA LEU A 99 -9.78 -21.11 -6.08
C LEU A 99 -9.64 -22.19 -7.15
N ASP A 100 -10.56 -22.20 -8.12
CA ASP A 100 -10.54 -23.15 -9.23
C ASP A 100 -9.29 -23.00 -10.12
N ARG A 101 -8.88 -21.75 -10.42
CA ARG A 101 -7.66 -21.51 -11.22
C ARG A 101 -6.37 -21.90 -10.50
N LEU A 102 -6.36 -21.83 -9.17
CA LEU A 102 -5.22 -22.22 -8.35
C LEU A 102 -5.23 -23.72 -8.01
N ASP A 103 -6.24 -24.47 -8.47
CA ASP A 103 -6.52 -25.84 -8.02
C ASP A 103 -6.55 -25.95 -6.48
N LEU A 104 -7.04 -24.91 -5.79
CA LEU A 104 -7.05 -24.81 -4.34
C LEU A 104 -8.34 -25.46 -3.79
N PRO A 105 -8.27 -26.59 -3.07
CA PRO A 105 -9.45 -27.26 -2.51
C PRO A 105 -10.23 -26.34 -1.58
N TRP A 106 -11.55 -26.44 -1.63
CA TRP A 106 -12.41 -25.68 -0.74
C TRP A 106 -13.67 -26.43 -0.34
N ALA A 107 -14.32 -26.02 0.74
CA ALA A 107 -15.56 -26.62 1.23
C ALA A 107 -16.46 -25.60 1.90
N VAL A 108 -17.75 -25.93 2.01
CA VAL A 108 -18.71 -25.20 2.83
C VAL A 108 -19.03 -26.01 4.08
N VAL A 109 -18.91 -25.38 5.25
CA VAL A 109 -19.21 -25.96 6.56
C VAL A 109 -20.22 -25.03 7.25
N THR A 110 -21.49 -25.43 7.30
CA THR A 110 -22.59 -24.59 7.79
C THR A 110 -23.36 -25.24 8.93
N SER A 111 -23.93 -24.41 9.81
CA SER A 111 -24.88 -24.84 10.85
C SER A 111 -26.31 -25.03 10.31
N ALA A 112 -26.57 -24.67 9.04
CA ALA A 112 -27.84 -24.95 8.38
C ALA A 112 -28.02 -26.45 8.13
N ASP A 113 -29.27 -26.91 8.02
CA ASP A 113 -29.56 -28.27 7.57
C ASP A 113 -29.31 -28.46 6.07
N GLY A 114 -29.31 -29.73 5.62
CA GLY A 114 -29.02 -30.07 4.23
C GLY A 114 -29.99 -29.47 3.22
N ARG A 115 -31.27 -29.28 3.58
CA ARG A 115 -32.29 -28.73 2.69
C ARG A 115 -32.08 -27.23 2.51
N LEU A 116 -31.90 -26.48 3.60
CA LEU A 116 -31.72 -25.03 3.57
C LEU A 116 -30.43 -24.66 2.83
N ALA A 117 -29.34 -25.32 3.19
CA ALA A 117 -28.02 -25.03 2.63
C ALA A 117 -27.99 -25.19 1.11
N ARG A 118 -28.52 -26.32 0.60
CA ARG A 118 -28.61 -26.56 -0.85
C ARG A 118 -29.51 -25.54 -1.55
N ALA A 119 -30.63 -25.16 -0.92
CA ALA A 119 -31.55 -24.20 -1.51
C ALA A 119 -30.91 -22.80 -1.64
N ARG A 120 -30.23 -22.33 -0.59
CA ARG A 120 -29.54 -21.03 -0.58
C ARG A 120 -28.35 -20.97 -1.53
N LEU A 121 -27.48 -22.00 -1.50
CA LEU A 121 -26.36 -22.10 -2.43
C LEU A 121 -26.83 -22.12 -3.89
N ALA A 122 -27.91 -22.85 -4.18
CA ALA A 122 -28.50 -22.87 -5.52
C ALA A 122 -29.06 -21.49 -5.94
N ALA A 123 -29.73 -20.78 -5.02
CA ALA A 123 -30.22 -19.42 -5.28
C ALA A 123 -29.08 -18.43 -5.55
N ALA A 124 -27.96 -18.57 -4.82
CA ALA A 124 -26.73 -17.82 -5.03
C ALA A 124 -25.91 -18.29 -6.25
N GLY A 125 -26.32 -19.34 -6.95
CA GLY A 125 -25.57 -19.90 -8.09
C GLY A 125 -24.22 -20.52 -7.71
N ILE A 126 -24.06 -21.01 -6.48
CA ILE A 126 -22.84 -21.61 -5.95
C ILE A 126 -23.05 -23.12 -5.80
N THR A 127 -22.07 -23.92 -6.24
CA THR A 127 -22.06 -25.37 -6.03
C THR A 127 -20.73 -25.76 -5.41
N PRO A 128 -20.67 -26.02 -4.09
CA PRO A 128 -19.41 -26.38 -3.45
C PRO A 128 -19.01 -27.81 -3.80
N PRO A 129 -17.70 -28.09 -3.94
CA PRO A 129 -17.21 -29.45 -4.18
C PRO A 129 -17.40 -30.35 -2.94
N LEU A 130 -17.45 -29.76 -1.75
CA LEU A 130 -17.78 -30.42 -0.50
C LEU A 130 -18.71 -29.51 0.33
N LEU A 131 -19.84 -30.06 0.78
CA LEU A 131 -20.78 -29.42 1.69
C LEU A 131 -20.91 -30.29 2.95
N LEU A 132 -20.65 -29.70 4.11
CA LEU A 132 -20.94 -30.27 5.43
C LEU A 132 -21.98 -29.41 6.12
N THR A 133 -22.99 -30.06 6.69
CA THR A 133 -24.11 -29.41 7.38
C THR A 133 -24.19 -29.86 8.83
N VAL A 134 -25.16 -29.34 9.58
CA VAL A 134 -25.43 -29.79 10.97
C VAL A 134 -25.72 -31.29 11.06
N GLU A 135 -26.12 -31.93 9.96
CA GLU A 135 -26.39 -33.38 9.90
C GLU A 135 -25.10 -34.23 9.84
N ASP A 136 -23.96 -33.63 9.45
CA ASP A 136 -22.67 -34.31 9.30
C ASP A 136 -21.86 -34.37 10.61
N VAL A 137 -22.27 -33.65 11.66
CA VAL A 137 -21.50 -33.47 12.91
C VAL A 137 -22.32 -33.82 14.14
N THR A 138 -21.64 -34.26 15.21
CA THR A 138 -22.26 -34.49 16.51
C THR A 138 -22.32 -33.23 17.37
N ARG A 139 -21.36 -32.31 17.20
CA ARG A 139 -21.27 -31.03 17.91
C ARG A 139 -21.10 -29.90 16.89
N GLY A 140 -22.04 -28.96 16.89
CA GLY A 140 -21.98 -27.76 16.05
C GLY A 140 -20.97 -26.73 16.57
N LYS A 141 -20.76 -25.68 15.78
CA LYS A 141 -19.93 -24.52 16.14
C LYS A 141 -20.36 -23.97 17.51
N PRO A 142 -19.44 -23.64 18.44
CA PRO A 142 -18.00 -23.42 18.25
C PRO A 142 -17.11 -24.66 18.33
N ASP A 143 -17.66 -25.88 18.37
CA ASP A 143 -16.84 -27.09 18.32
C ASP A 143 -16.16 -27.24 16.94
N PRO A 144 -14.87 -27.63 16.86
CA PRO A 144 -14.13 -27.69 15.60
C PRO A 144 -14.49 -28.87 14.70
N GLU A 145 -15.37 -29.78 15.14
CA GLU A 145 -15.70 -31.05 14.45
C GLU A 145 -15.99 -30.86 12.95
N GLY A 146 -16.80 -29.87 12.57
CA GLY A 146 -17.15 -29.62 11.17
C GLY A 146 -15.95 -29.23 10.30
N TYR A 147 -15.07 -28.35 10.81
CA TYR A 147 -13.89 -27.92 10.07
C TYR A 147 -12.81 -29.00 10.00
N LEU A 148 -12.63 -29.78 11.08
CA LEU A 148 -11.74 -30.94 11.08
C LEU A 148 -12.19 -32.00 10.08
N LEU A 149 -13.50 -32.27 10.01
CA LEU A 149 -14.07 -33.20 9.05
C LEU A 149 -13.92 -32.70 7.60
N ALA A 150 -14.06 -31.39 7.36
CA ALA A 150 -13.85 -30.82 6.03
C ALA A 150 -12.39 -30.97 5.59
N ALA A 151 -11.44 -30.61 6.45
CA ALA A 151 -10.01 -30.73 6.18
C ALA A 151 -9.62 -32.20 5.88
N ASP A 152 -10.10 -33.15 6.69
CA ASP A 152 -9.90 -34.59 6.48
C ASP A 152 -10.44 -35.06 5.11
N ARG A 153 -11.68 -34.66 4.76
CA ARG A 153 -12.28 -35.03 3.46
C ARG A 153 -11.59 -34.39 2.26
N LEU A 154 -10.97 -33.22 2.44
CA LEU A 154 -10.13 -32.58 1.42
C LEU A 154 -8.70 -33.14 1.39
N GLY A 155 -8.30 -33.91 2.40
CA GLY A 155 -6.95 -34.49 2.52
C GLY A 155 -5.88 -33.46 2.89
N VAL A 156 -6.24 -32.42 3.64
CA VAL A 156 -5.36 -31.29 4.02
C VAL A 156 -5.26 -31.20 5.54
N ASP A 157 -4.08 -30.86 6.05
CA ASP A 157 -3.90 -30.60 7.49
C ASP A 157 -4.71 -29.36 7.89
N PRO A 158 -5.55 -29.40 8.95
CA PRO A 158 -6.27 -28.23 9.43
C PRO A 158 -5.40 -26.97 9.63
N ALA A 159 -4.11 -27.12 9.98
CA ALA A 159 -3.18 -26.00 10.14
C ALA A 159 -2.86 -25.27 8.83
N ASP A 160 -3.04 -25.95 7.69
CA ASP A 160 -2.86 -25.40 6.34
C ASP A 160 -4.19 -24.93 5.72
N CYS A 161 -5.29 -24.92 6.49
CA CYS A 161 -6.59 -24.43 6.05
C CYS A 161 -6.78 -22.96 6.44
N LEU A 162 -7.48 -22.22 5.57
CA LEU A 162 -8.06 -20.91 5.87
C LEU A 162 -9.56 -21.07 6.12
N VAL A 163 -10.03 -20.76 7.33
CA VAL A 163 -11.46 -20.73 7.67
C VAL A 163 -11.99 -19.31 7.50
N VAL A 164 -12.97 -19.11 6.62
CA VAL A 164 -13.62 -17.83 6.38
C VAL A 164 -15.01 -17.84 7.01
N GLU A 165 -15.26 -16.88 7.90
CA GLU A 165 -16.41 -16.86 8.79
C GLU A 165 -16.91 -15.44 9.04
N ASP A 166 -18.18 -15.30 9.40
CA ASP A 166 -18.81 -14.02 9.72
C ASP A 166 -19.28 -13.93 11.19
N SER A 167 -19.06 -15.02 11.96
CA SER A 167 -19.57 -15.17 13.33
C SER A 167 -18.49 -15.54 14.35
N GLU A 168 -18.65 -15.08 15.61
CA GLU A 168 -17.71 -15.44 16.70
C GLU A 168 -17.65 -16.96 16.96
N PRO A 169 -18.78 -17.71 17.05
CA PRO A 169 -18.72 -19.16 17.25
C PRO A 169 -18.00 -19.88 16.10
N GLY A 170 -18.19 -19.38 14.87
CA GLY A 170 -17.53 -19.91 13.69
C GLY A 170 -16.03 -19.69 13.69
N LEU A 171 -15.58 -18.47 13.94
CA LEU A 171 -14.17 -18.14 14.12
C LEU A 171 -13.54 -18.94 15.27
N ALA A 172 -14.27 -19.13 16.38
CA ALA A 172 -13.81 -19.97 17.48
C ALA A 172 -13.62 -21.44 17.07
N ALA A 173 -14.55 -22.00 16.28
CA ALA A 173 -14.42 -23.35 15.72
C ALA A 173 -13.20 -23.47 14.79
N GLY A 174 -12.98 -22.50 13.90
CA GLY A 174 -11.82 -22.47 13.01
C GLY A 174 -10.49 -22.43 13.78
N ARG A 175 -10.38 -21.56 14.79
CA ARG A 175 -9.20 -21.50 15.67
C ARG A 175 -8.99 -22.80 16.44
N ALA A 176 -10.06 -23.39 16.99
CA ALA A 176 -10.01 -24.65 17.73
C ALA A 176 -9.61 -25.84 16.83
N ALA A 177 -9.91 -25.78 15.53
CA ALA A 177 -9.45 -26.74 14.55
C ALA A 177 -7.94 -26.60 14.23
N GLY A 178 -7.30 -25.51 14.65
CA GLY A 178 -5.91 -25.20 14.31
C GLY A 178 -5.74 -24.46 12.99
N ALA A 179 -6.83 -24.06 12.33
CA ALA A 179 -6.80 -23.31 11.07
C ALA A 179 -6.49 -21.83 11.28
N THR A 180 -6.00 -21.18 10.22
CA THR A 180 -5.92 -19.71 10.14
C THR A 180 -7.32 -19.17 9.87
N THR A 181 -7.75 -18.09 10.51
CA THR A 181 -9.11 -17.55 10.34
C THR A 181 -9.17 -16.21 9.62
N ALA A 182 -10.21 -16.02 8.80
CA ALA A 182 -10.54 -14.76 8.17
C ALA A 182 -11.98 -14.33 8.48
N SER A 183 -12.19 -13.04 8.73
CA SER A 183 -13.50 -12.46 9.02
C SER A 183 -13.98 -11.46 7.96
N LEU A 184 -15.28 -11.40 7.67
CA LEU A 184 -15.88 -10.39 6.78
C LEU A 184 -16.60 -9.23 7.51
N ARG A 185 -16.96 -9.42 8.79
CA ARG A 185 -17.77 -8.47 9.57
C ARG A 185 -16.95 -7.71 10.62
N GLY A 186 -15.66 -7.50 10.36
CA GLY A 186 -14.76 -6.78 11.27
C GLY A 186 -14.52 -7.50 12.61
N LEU A 187 -14.87 -8.77 12.70
CA LEU A 187 -14.60 -9.59 13.88
C LEU A 187 -13.10 -9.88 13.99
N ASP A 188 -12.60 -10.02 15.23
CA ASP A 188 -11.22 -10.38 15.46
C ASP A 188 -10.91 -11.75 14.82
N ALA A 189 -9.88 -11.79 13.96
CA ALA A 189 -9.42 -12.94 13.21
C ALA A 189 -7.96 -12.73 12.77
N ASP A 190 -7.30 -13.79 12.28
CA ASP A 190 -5.94 -13.68 11.74
C ASP A 190 -5.91 -12.78 10.48
N LEU A 191 -7.00 -12.75 9.71
CA LEU A 191 -7.21 -11.87 8.56
C LEU A 191 -8.57 -11.16 8.66
N ILE A 192 -8.59 -9.84 8.52
CA ILE A 192 -9.79 -9.01 8.50
C ILE A 192 -10.03 -8.57 7.06
N LEU A 193 -11.12 -9.06 6.48
CA LEU A 193 -11.51 -8.82 5.10
C LEU A 193 -12.61 -7.76 5.05
N THR A 194 -12.52 -6.90 4.05
CA THR A 194 -13.59 -5.96 3.70
C THR A 194 -14.61 -6.59 2.75
N ASP A 195 -14.17 -7.54 1.94
CA ASP A 195 -14.97 -8.25 0.94
C ASP A 195 -14.24 -9.51 0.44
N LEU A 196 -14.95 -10.41 -0.23
CA LEU A 196 -14.37 -11.65 -0.78
C LEU A 196 -13.49 -11.40 -2.01
N GLY A 197 -13.66 -10.29 -2.71
CA GLY A 197 -12.77 -9.90 -3.82
C GLY A 197 -11.35 -9.62 -3.33
N ARG A 198 -11.21 -9.02 -2.15
CA ARG A 198 -9.92 -8.85 -1.47
C ARG A 198 -9.28 -10.19 -1.14
N LEU A 199 -10.05 -11.15 -0.61
CA LEU A 199 -9.52 -12.49 -0.34
C LEU A 199 -9.05 -13.18 -1.63
N ALA A 200 -9.81 -13.06 -2.71
CA ALA A 200 -9.44 -13.61 -4.02
C ALA A 200 -8.07 -13.07 -4.48
N ARG A 201 -7.87 -11.75 -4.36
CA ARG A 201 -6.59 -11.10 -4.68
C ARG A 201 -5.46 -11.59 -3.77
N LEU A 202 -5.70 -11.63 -2.46
CA LEU A 202 -4.71 -12.10 -1.50
C LEU A 202 -4.28 -13.52 -1.83
N LEU A 203 -5.21 -14.48 -1.97
CA LEU A 203 -4.90 -15.87 -2.31
C LEU A 203 -4.18 -16.02 -3.66
N ARG A 204 -4.47 -15.16 -4.64
CA ARG A 204 -3.72 -15.17 -5.90
C ARG A 204 -2.28 -14.70 -5.71
N ARG A 205 -2.08 -13.53 -5.12
CA ARG A 205 -0.75 -12.97 -4.83
C ARG A 205 0.06 -13.92 -3.93
N HIS A 206 -0.66 -14.63 -3.07
CA HIS A 206 -0.14 -15.65 -2.16
C HIS A 206 0.52 -16.82 -2.86
N HIS A 207 -0.16 -17.37 -3.87
CA HIS A 207 0.31 -18.53 -4.62
C HIS A 207 1.33 -18.15 -5.71
N ASP A 208 1.67 -16.87 -5.85
CA ASP A 208 2.80 -16.36 -6.63
C ASP A 208 3.66 -15.39 -5.77
N PRO A 209 4.38 -15.90 -4.76
CA PRO A 209 5.15 -15.06 -3.84
C PRO A 209 6.32 -14.35 -4.53
N SER A 210 6.81 -14.86 -5.66
CA SER A 210 7.81 -14.19 -6.51
C SER A 210 7.23 -13.08 -7.40
N GLY A 211 5.92 -12.85 -7.34
CA GLY A 211 5.20 -11.93 -8.21
C GLY A 211 4.15 -11.08 -7.49
N TRP A 212 4.03 -11.17 -6.16
CA TRP A 212 2.95 -10.50 -5.42
C TRP A 212 2.96 -8.98 -5.59
N TRP A 213 4.11 -8.36 -5.86
CA TRP A 213 4.26 -6.93 -6.11
C TRP A 213 3.91 -6.52 -7.54
N GLN A 214 3.78 -7.46 -8.47
CA GLN A 214 3.48 -7.11 -9.86
C GLN A 214 2.14 -6.42 -9.94
N ASP A 215 2.15 -5.21 -10.51
CA ASP A 215 0.99 -4.33 -10.53
C ASP A 215 0.38 -4.12 -9.12
N ALA A 216 1.15 -4.17 -8.04
CA ALA A 216 0.62 -3.78 -6.72
C ALA A 216 0.47 -2.25 -6.59
N ALA A 217 -0.37 -1.82 -5.66
CA ALA A 217 -0.50 -0.42 -5.27
C ALA A 217 0.10 -0.20 -3.88
N GLY A 218 0.93 0.82 -3.74
CA GLY A 218 1.56 1.20 -2.47
C GLY A 218 1.08 2.55 -1.95
N TYR A 219 1.10 2.71 -0.63
CA TYR A 219 0.84 3.97 0.06
C TYR A 219 2.08 4.42 0.84
N GLN A 220 2.64 5.57 0.49
CA GLN A 220 3.79 6.12 1.20
C GLN A 220 3.33 6.91 2.44
N VAL A 221 3.89 6.53 3.59
CA VAL A 221 3.70 7.16 4.89
C VAL A 221 4.98 7.89 5.28
N TYR A 222 4.92 9.22 5.33
CA TYR A 222 5.95 10.06 5.94
C TYR A 222 5.66 10.17 7.44
N LEU A 223 6.35 9.34 8.23
CA LEU A 223 6.06 9.07 9.65
C LEU A 223 5.80 10.34 10.47
N PRO A 224 6.67 11.38 10.45
CA PRO A 224 6.51 12.55 11.32
C PRO A 224 5.20 13.32 11.15
N SER A 225 4.50 13.13 10.03
CA SER A 225 3.32 13.93 9.68
C SER A 225 2.10 13.10 9.36
N PHE A 226 2.13 11.80 9.65
CA PHE A 226 0.99 10.93 9.39
C PHE A 226 -0.04 11.00 10.53
N ALA A 227 0.30 10.55 11.72
CA ALA A 227 -0.56 10.65 12.91
C ALA A 227 0.29 10.55 14.18
N ASP A 228 0.04 11.43 15.15
CA ASP A 228 0.68 11.46 16.46
C ASP A 228 -0.26 10.81 17.50
N SER A 229 0.24 9.77 18.18
CA SER A 229 -0.54 9.00 19.14
C SER A 229 -0.40 9.44 20.59
N ASP A 230 0.59 10.27 20.93
CA ASP A 230 0.94 10.62 22.31
C ASP A 230 0.87 12.13 22.62
N GLY A 231 0.70 12.97 21.60
CA GLY A 231 0.49 14.40 21.72
C GLY A 231 1.77 15.22 21.78
N ASP A 232 2.93 14.67 21.44
CA ASP A 232 4.20 15.41 21.36
C ASP A 232 4.32 16.30 20.11
N GLY A 233 3.40 16.16 19.15
CA GLY A 233 3.35 16.90 17.90
C GLY A 233 4.06 16.22 16.72
N TRP A 234 4.59 15.02 16.92
CA TRP A 234 5.38 14.24 15.97
C TRP A 234 4.70 12.90 15.70
N GLY A 235 4.54 12.55 14.41
CA GLY A 235 3.87 11.31 14.04
C GLY A 235 4.72 10.06 14.35
N ASP A 236 4.04 8.98 14.74
CA ASP A 236 4.65 7.77 15.28
C ASP A 236 4.01 6.47 14.72
N LEU A 237 4.65 5.31 14.97
CA LEU A 237 4.17 4.02 14.45
C LEU A 237 2.81 3.61 15.04
N PRO A 238 2.49 3.82 16.34
CA PRO A 238 1.15 3.57 16.86
C PRO A 238 0.07 4.43 16.19
N GLY A 239 0.37 5.68 15.84
CA GLY A 239 -0.48 6.56 15.05
C GLY A 239 -0.75 5.98 13.67
N VAL A 240 0.27 5.48 12.97
CA VAL A 240 0.07 4.75 11.71
C VAL A 240 -0.84 3.53 11.90
N ALA A 241 -0.62 2.75 12.96
CA ALA A 241 -1.40 1.55 13.25
C ALA A 241 -2.90 1.87 13.47
N ALA A 242 -3.21 3.00 14.10
CA ALA A 242 -4.58 3.46 14.34
C ALA A 242 -5.35 3.79 13.04
N HIS A 243 -4.66 4.15 11.96
CA HIS A 243 -5.26 4.51 10.68
C HIS A 243 -5.11 3.44 9.58
N LEU A 244 -4.67 2.22 9.92
CA LEU A 244 -4.56 1.12 8.94
C LEU A 244 -5.89 0.76 8.26
N ASP A 245 -7.03 0.95 8.93
CA ASP A 245 -8.35 0.72 8.33
C ASP A 245 -8.64 1.70 7.19
N HIS A 246 -8.21 2.96 7.32
CA HIS A 246 -8.31 3.94 6.25
C HIS A 246 -7.48 3.51 5.03
N ILE A 247 -6.22 3.11 5.26
CA ILE A 247 -5.28 2.67 4.21
C ILE A 247 -5.80 1.39 3.54
N ALA A 248 -6.28 0.42 4.33
CA ALA A 248 -6.90 -0.80 3.82
C ALA A 248 -8.14 -0.49 2.96
N ALA A 249 -8.96 0.49 3.35
CA ALA A 249 -10.14 0.91 2.60
C ALA A 249 -9.82 1.71 1.33
N LEU A 250 -8.63 2.31 1.20
CA LEU A 250 -8.12 2.82 -0.08
C LEU A 250 -7.91 1.68 -1.10
N GLY A 251 -7.72 0.46 -0.62
CA GLY A 251 -7.53 -0.73 -1.44
C GLY A 251 -6.08 -0.98 -1.85
N VAL A 252 -5.11 -0.23 -1.33
CA VAL A 252 -3.68 -0.49 -1.58
C VAL A 252 -3.28 -1.88 -1.08
N ASP A 253 -2.18 -2.41 -1.64
CA ASP A 253 -1.63 -3.72 -1.31
C ASP A 253 -0.49 -3.61 -0.27
N MET A 254 0.19 -2.46 -0.18
CA MET A 254 1.34 -2.27 0.72
C MET A 254 1.48 -0.86 1.28
N LEU A 255 2.14 -0.75 2.44
CA LEU A 255 2.66 0.49 3.01
C LEU A 255 4.15 0.62 2.72
N TRP A 256 4.60 1.83 2.36
CA TRP A 256 6.00 2.22 2.45
C TRP A 256 6.17 3.20 3.61
N LEU A 257 6.89 2.79 4.63
CA LEU A 257 7.28 3.64 5.75
C LEU A 257 8.59 4.36 5.41
N THR A 258 8.62 5.68 5.52
CA THR A 258 9.88 6.45 5.54
C THR A 258 10.77 6.01 6.72
N PRO A 259 12.05 6.42 6.80
CA PRO A 259 12.98 5.85 7.77
C PRO A 259 12.46 5.91 9.22
N PHE A 260 12.45 4.75 9.88
CA PHE A 260 12.06 4.60 11.28
C PHE A 260 13.26 4.31 12.21
N PHE A 261 14.46 4.19 11.65
CA PHE A 261 15.67 3.84 12.40
C PHE A 261 16.06 4.93 13.40
N ALA A 262 16.80 4.54 14.44
CA ALA A 262 17.35 5.49 15.41
C ALA A 262 18.18 6.58 14.72
N SER A 263 17.82 7.85 14.92
CA SER A 263 18.37 8.97 14.17
C SER A 263 18.45 10.24 15.03
N PRO A 264 19.43 11.13 14.81
CA PRO A 264 19.41 12.49 15.35
C PRO A 264 18.34 13.40 14.71
N MET A 265 17.60 12.90 13.71
CA MET A 265 16.50 13.59 13.02
C MET A 265 16.92 14.87 12.29
N ARG A 266 18.21 15.02 11.94
CA ARG A 266 18.70 16.21 11.21
C ARG A 266 18.24 16.23 9.76
N ASP A 267 17.83 15.08 9.23
CA ASP A 267 17.13 14.91 7.97
C ASP A 267 15.93 13.96 8.19
N HIS A 268 15.25 14.11 9.32
CA HIS A 268 14.00 13.42 9.70
C HIS A 268 14.03 11.89 9.48
N GLY A 269 15.12 11.25 9.90
CA GLY A 269 15.29 9.79 9.85
C GLY A 269 16.31 9.32 8.81
N TYR A 270 16.62 10.13 7.79
CA TYR A 270 17.61 9.77 6.76
C TYR A 270 19.07 9.84 7.27
N ASP A 271 19.33 10.49 8.39
CA ASP A 271 20.62 10.40 9.09
C ASP A 271 20.62 9.26 10.14
N VAL A 272 20.80 8.01 9.70
CA VAL A 272 20.69 6.81 10.56
C VAL A 272 21.90 6.64 11.50
N SER A 273 21.65 6.55 12.81
CA SER A 273 22.67 6.36 13.86
C SER A 273 22.78 4.94 14.41
N ASP A 274 21.74 4.12 14.25
CA ASP A 274 21.77 2.67 14.47
C ASP A 274 20.79 1.98 13.52
N TYR A 275 21.30 1.12 12.64
CA TYR A 275 20.50 0.39 11.66
C TYR A 275 19.63 -0.73 12.24
N LEU A 276 19.89 -1.16 13.49
CA LEU A 276 19.20 -2.29 14.12
C LEU A 276 18.22 -1.85 15.22
N ALA A 277 18.04 -0.54 15.40
CA ALA A 277 17.13 0.03 16.38
C ALA A 277 16.09 0.92 15.70
N VAL A 278 14.84 0.84 16.17
CA VAL A 278 13.79 1.81 15.82
C VAL A 278 13.96 3.03 16.73
N ASP A 279 13.77 4.24 16.20
CA ASP A 279 13.88 5.44 17.02
C ASP A 279 12.81 5.47 18.12
N PRO A 280 13.17 5.78 19.39
CA PRO A 280 12.19 5.94 20.46
C PRO A 280 11.11 6.98 20.17
N SER A 281 11.38 8.01 19.37
CA SER A 281 10.35 9.01 18.98
C SER A 281 9.26 8.43 18.09
N PHE A 282 9.46 7.23 17.53
CA PHE A 282 8.46 6.51 16.75
C PHE A 282 7.82 5.34 17.53
N GLY A 283 8.16 5.19 18.82
CA GLY A 283 7.62 4.13 19.70
C GLY A 283 8.52 2.91 19.89
N GLY A 284 9.68 2.85 19.21
CA GLY A 284 10.64 1.75 19.35
C GLY A 284 10.22 0.44 18.65
N GLU A 285 10.99 -0.62 18.88
CA GLU A 285 10.93 -1.86 18.11
C GLU A 285 9.59 -2.58 18.24
N GLN A 286 9.01 -2.58 19.45
CA GLN A 286 7.70 -3.21 19.68
C GLN A 286 6.60 -2.52 18.87
N ALA A 287 6.65 -1.20 18.73
CA ALA A 287 5.66 -0.46 17.94
C ALA A 287 5.74 -0.83 16.45
N LEU A 288 6.94 -1.09 15.92
CA LEU A 288 7.09 -1.59 14.55
C LEU A 288 6.54 -3.01 14.42
N ASP A 289 6.88 -3.92 15.34
CA ASP A 289 6.38 -5.30 15.31
C ASP A 289 4.83 -5.33 15.36
N ASP A 290 4.23 -4.48 16.21
CA ASP A 290 2.78 -4.36 16.36
C ASP A 290 2.13 -3.78 15.09
N LEU A 291 2.75 -2.77 14.46
CA LEU A 291 2.29 -2.20 13.19
C LEU A 291 2.33 -3.23 12.06
N ILE A 292 3.44 -3.96 11.91
CA ILE A 292 3.60 -5.01 10.90
C ILE A 292 2.51 -6.07 11.09
N ALA A 293 2.34 -6.57 12.30
CA ALA A 293 1.32 -7.56 12.60
C ALA A 293 -0.10 -7.02 12.29
N ALA A 294 -0.41 -5.78 12.67
CA ALA A 294 -1.71 -5.16 12.42
C ALA A 294 -1.98 -4.91 10.93
N ALA A 295 -0.95 -4.58 10.15
CA ALA A 295 -1.02 -4.39 8.70
C ALA A 295 -1.23 -5.75 7.99
N HIS A 296 -0.47 -6.77 8.37
CA HIS A 296 -0.60 -8.12 7.84
C HIS A 296 -1.97 -8.74 8.15
N ARG A 297 -2.55 -8.48 9.33
CA ARG A 297 -3.95 -8.86 9.64
C ARG A 297 -4.97 -8.21 8.70
N ARG A 298 -4.62 -7.13 8.01
CA ARG A 298 -5.45 -6.51 6.97
C ARG A 298 -5.01 -6.94 5.57
N GLY A 299 -4.06 -7.87 5.44
CA GLY A 299 -3.48 -8.25 4.15
C GLY A 299 -2.72 -7.11 3.47
N LEU A 300 -2.24 -6.12 4.24
CA LEU A 300 -1.31 -5.09 3.76
C LEU A 300 0.11 -5.57 4.02
N ARG A 301 0.97 -5.45 3.01
CA ARG A 301 2.42 -5.66 3.16
C ARG A 301 3.09 -4.39 3.69
N VAL A 302 4.22 -4.50 4.37
CA VAL A 302 4.96 -3.35 4.94
C VAL A 302 6.38 -3.36 4.43
N ILE A 303 6.77 -2.32 3.68
CA ILE A 303 8.15 -2.08 3.30
C ILE A 303 8.72 -0.89 4.05
N GLY A 304 9.99 -0.95 4.42
CA GLY A 304 10.71 0.15 5.05
C GLY A 304 11.58 0.91 4.05
N ASP A 305 12.00 2.12 4.42
CA ASP A 305 13.13 2.76 3.75
C ASP A 305 14.44 2.07 4.13
N LEU A 306 15.40 2.03 3.19
CA LEU A 306 16.75 1.52 3.41
C LEU A 306 17.75 2.61 3.04
N VAL A 307 18.25 3.31 4.06
CA VAL A 307 19.16 4.46 3.90
C VAL A 307 20.61 4.03 4.11
N VAL A 308 21.25 3.57 3.04
CA VAL A 308 22.57 2.90 3.13
C VAL A 308 23.63 3.49 2.20
N ASN A 309 23.36 4.63 1.55
CA ASN A 309 24.43 5.42 0.93
C ASN A 309 25.34 6.06 2.00
N HIS A 310 24.77 6.47 3.13
CA HIS A 310 25.44 7.18 4.21
C HIS A 310 24.86 6.76 5.56
N THR A 311 25.58 7.09 6.64
CA THR A 311 25.06 7.03 8.02
C THR A 311 24.99 8.43 8.61
N SER A 312 24.45 8.58 9.81
CA SER A 312 24.71 9.75 10.67
C SER A 312 26.18 9.80 11.12
N ASP A 313 26.70 11.00 11.35
CA ASP A 313 27.95 11.26 12.08
C ASP A 313 27.93 10.76 13.54
N ARG A 314 26.75 10.49 14.09
CA ARG A 314 26.56 9.86 15.40
C ARG A 314 26.66 8.35 15.35
N HIS A 315 26.61 7.74 14.16
CA HIS A 315 26.72 6.29 14.00
C HIS A 315 28.05 5.78 14.57
N ARG A 316 28.02 4.63 15.25
CA ARG A 316 29.20 4.05 15.90
C ARG A 316 30.38 3.92 14.93
N TRP A 317 30.11 3.43 13.72
CA TRP A 317 31.15 3.25 12.70
C TRP A 317 31.85 4.58 12.39
N PHE A 318 31.10 5.67 12.16
CA PHE A 318 31.71 6.96 11.84
C PHE A 318 32.45 7.56 13.03
N ARG A 319 31.86 7.53 14.22
CA ARG A 319 32.50 8.07 15.44
C ARG A 319 33.85 7.42 15.70
N GLU A 320 33.94 6.09 15.56
CA GLU A 320 35.21 5.37 15.71
C GLU A 320 36.16 5.66 14.53
N ALA A 321 35.67 5.73 13.29
CA ALA A 321 36.47 6.04 12.10
C ALA A 321 37.06 7.46 12.12
N ALA A 322 36.29 8.44 12.60
CA ALA A 322 36.68 9.85 12.68
C ALA A 322 37.61 10.14 13.86
N ALA A 323 37.63 9.29 14.89
CA ALA A 323 38.51 9.44 16.05
C ALA A 323 39.95 8.99 15.77
N SER A 324 40.17 8.05 14.85
CA SER A 324 41.51 7.51 14.56
C SER A 324 41.63 6.94 13.14
N ARG A 325 42.74 7.23 12.46
CA ARG A 325 43.11 6.60 11.19
C ARG A 325 43.36 5.08 11.31
N GLU A 326 43.63 4.58 12.51
CA GLU A 326 43.87 3.15 12.80
C GLU A 326 42.59 2.40 13.21
N SER A 327 41.43 3.06 13.16
CA SER A 327 40.16 2.41 13.50
C SER A 327 39.84 1.28 12.54
N ARG A 328 39.29 0.17 13.07
CA ARG A 328 38.77 -0.92 12.22
C ARG A 328 37.64 -0.48 11.29
N TYR A 329 36.97 0.62 11.63
CA TYR A 329 35.90 1.21 10.84
C TYR A 329 36.41 2.30 9.90
N ARG A 330 37.72 2.56 9.83
CA ARG A 330 38.27 3.67 9.04
C ARG A 330 37.82 3.59 7.58
N ASP A 331 37.96 2.42 6.99
CA ASP A 331 37.63 2.16 5.59
C ASP A 331 36.14 1.89 5.34
N HIS A 332 35.27 1.99 6.37
CA HIS A 332 33.82 2.01 6.16
C HIS A 332 33.35 3.33 5.52
N TYR A 333 34.16 4.39 5.58
CA TYR A 333 33.86 5.69 5.02
C TYR A 333 34.95 6.13 4.05
N ILE A 334 34.66 7.14 3.25
CA ILE A 334 35.58 7.64 2.23
C ILE A 334 36.36 8.83 2.78
N TRP A 335 37.66 8.63 3.03
CA TRP A 335 38.58 9.64 3.54
C TRP A 335 39.64 10.01 2.52
N ARG A 336 40.01 11.29 2.43
CA ARG A 336 41.10 11.76 1.56
C ARG A 336 41.92 12.85 2.23
N ASP A 337 43.23 12.84 1.99
CA ASP A 337 44.08 13.95 2.38
C ASP A 337 43.67 15.23 1.63
N PRO A 338 43.91 16.42 2.20
CA PRO A 338 43.68 17.68 1.51
C PRO A 338 44.38 17.76 0.16
N ALA A 339 43.76 18.42 -0.82
CA ALA A 339 44.43 18.75 -2.08
C ALA A 339 45.65 19.66 -1.84
N PRO A 340 46.60 19.75 -2.80
CA PRO A 340 47.66 20.75 -2.74
C PRO A 340 47.08 22.16 -2.52
N GLY A 341 47.40 22.79 -1.38
CA GLY A 341 46.81 24.05 -0.95
C GLY A 341 45.79 23.96 0.18
N GLY A 342 45.47 22.74 0.65
CA GLY A 342 44.68 22.50 1.86
C GLY A 342 43.16 22.44 1.68
N GLY A 343 42.65 22.52 0.44
CA GLY A 343 41.22 22.44 0.14
C GLY A 343 40.70 21.01 -0.08
N PRO A 344 39.40 20.86 -0.41
CA PRO A 344 38.79 19.58 -0.77
C PRO A 344 39.56 18.83 -1.87
N PRO A 345 39.55 17.49 -1.86
CA PRO A 345 40.34 16.65 -2.76
C PRO A 345 39.91 16.73 -4.24
N ASN A 346 38.63 17.05 -4.51
CA ASN A 346 38.08 17.26 -5.85
C ASN A 346 36.95 18.32 -5.80
N ASN A 347 36.24 18.52 -6.91
CA ASN A 347 35.19 19.54 -7.03
C ASN A 347 33.76 19.05 -6.74
N TRP A 348 33.58 17.86 -6.16
CA TRP A 348 32.24 17.34 -5.89
C TRP A 348 31.47 18.22 -4.92
N LEU A 349 30.17 18.35 -5.15
CA LEU A 349 29.26 19.19 -4.38
C LEU A 349 28.22 18.36 -3.63
N SER A 350 27.80 18.86 -2.48
CA SER A 350 26.67 18.31 -1.72
C SER A 350 25.36 18.67 -2.42
N HIS A 351 24.37 17.77 -2.36
CA HIS A 351 22.99 18.02 -2.79
C HIS A 351 22.39 19.23 -2.09
N PHE A 352 22.81 19.49 -0.85
CA PHE A 352 22.31 20.59 -0.02
C PHE A 352 23.19 21.85 -0.09
N GLY A 353 24.15 21.87 -1.01
CA GLY A 353 25.00 23.02 -1.32
C GLY A 353 26.39 22.96 -0.70
N GLY A 354 27.36 23.57 -1.39
CA GLY A 354 28.76 23.60 -0.96
C GLY A 354 29.54 22.30 -1.24
N PRO A 355 30.81 22.21 -0.82
CA PRO A 355 31.64 21.04 -1.09
C PRO A 355 31.09 19.76 -0.46
N ALA A 356 31.18 18.63 -1.18
CA ALA A 356 30.84 17.29 -0.65
C ALA A 356 31.87 16.74 0.36
N TRP A 357 32.74 17.59 0.89
CA TRP A 357 33.90 17.19 1.69
C TRP A 357 34.03 18.07 2.92
N THR A 358 34.01 17.45 4.09
CA THR A 358 34.21 18.14 5.37
C THR A 358 35.54 17.74 6.00
N TYR A 359 36.32 18.72 6.45
CA TYR A 359 37.63 18.51 7.04
C TYR A 359 37.52 18.02 8.49
N SER A 360 38.23 16.94 8.82
CA SER A 360 38.36 16.38 10.15
C SER A 360 39.68 16.82 10.78
N GLU A 361 39.62 17.77 11.72
CA GLU A 361 40.78 18.24 12.48
C GLU A 361 41.50 17.10 13.23
N ALA A 362 40.74 16.11 13.73
CA ALA A 362 41.28 14.98 14.47
C ALA A 362 42.20 14.08 13.63
N THR A 363 41.93 13.99 12.33
CA THR A 363 42.67 13.09 11.43
C THR A 363 43.44 13.81 10.34
N GLY A 364 43.25 15.12 10.15
CA GLY A 364 43.84 15.89 9.07
C GLY A 364 43.42 15.42 7.68
N GLN A 365 42.22 14.84 7.53
CA GLN A 365 41.66 14.37 6.26
C GLN A 365 40.25 14.93 6.07
N TYR A 366 39.79 14.96 4.84
CA TYR A 366 38.39 15.18 4.50
C TYR A 366 37.63 13.85 4.49
N HIS A 367 36.39 13.85 4.97
CA HIS A 367 35.42 12.78 4.71
C HIS A 367 34.39 13.22 3.67
N LEU A 368 33.96 12.28 2.83
CA LEU A 368 32.91 12.50 1.83
C LEU A 368 31.53 12.54 2.50
N HIS A 369 30.67 13.43 2.01
CA HIS A 369 29.24 13.45 2.25
C HIS A 369 28.52 14.03 1.02
N LEU A 370 27.65 13.26 0.37
CA LEU A 370 26.85 13.77 -0.76
C LEU A 370 25.65 14.61 -0.31
N PHE A 371 25.30 14.56 0.98
CA PHE A 371 24.21 15.31 1.60
C PHE A 371 24.79 16.22 2.71
N LYS A 372 24.23 16.23 3.92
CA LYS A 372 24.77 17.03 5.04
C LYS A 372 26.16 16.54 5.45
N ALA A 373 26.97 17.43 6.04
CA ALA A 373 28.26 17.05 6.62
C ALA A 373 28.12 15.96 7.70
N GLU A 374 26.97 15.95 8.36
CA GLU A 374 26.50 14.98 9.34
C GLU A 374 26.00 13.66 8.73
N GLN A 375 26.01 13.52 7.40
CA GLN A 375 25.65 12.30 6.65
C GLN A 375 26.87 11.76 5.88
N PRO A 376 27.92 11.28 6.57
CA PRO A 376 29.12 10.74 5.92
C PRO A 376 28.80 9.49 5.08
N ASP A 377 29.24 9.50 3.83
CA ASP A 377 29.01 8.44 2.85
C ASP A 377 29.81 7.16 3.18
N LEU A 378 29.12 6.03 3.08
CA LEU A 378 29.71 4.70 3.22
C LEU A 378 30.57 4.37 1.99
N ASN A 379 31.69 3.68 2.25
CA ASN A 379 32.56 3.15 1.22
C ASN A 379 32.09 1.76 0.76
N TRP A 380 31.16 1.71 -0.19
CA TRP A 380 30.62 0.47 -0.74
C TRP A 380 31.63 -0.42 -1.47
N ARG A 381 32.85 0.07 -1.73
CA ARG A 381 33.96 -0.77 -2.24
C ARG A 381 34.60 -1.63 -1.15
N ASN A 382 34.28 -1.37 0.12
CA ASN A 382 34.74 -2.20 1.24
C ASN A 382 33.77 -3.38 1.45
N PRO A 383 34.22 -4.64 1.30
CA PRO A 383 33.35 -5.80 1.47
C PRO A 383 32.76 -5.92 2.88
N ALA A 384 33.42 -5.39 3.92
CA ALA A 384 32.89 -5.40 5.28
C ALA A 384 31.65 -4.52 5.43
N VAL A 385 31.53 -3.44 4.66
CA VAL A 385 30.31 -2.61 4.61
C VAL A 385 29.17 -3.41 3.97
N ALA A 386 29.43 -4.05 2.84
CA ALA A 386 28.43 -4.87 2.16
C ALA A 386 27.93 -6.04 3.04
N GLU A 387 28.83 -6.73 3.73
CA GLU A 387 28.46 -7.81 4.67
C GLU A 387 27.65 -7.30 5.86
N ALA A 388 27.99 -6.14 6.40
CA ALA A 388 27.26 -5.56 7.52
C ALA A 388 25.84 -5.11 7.12
N ILE A 389 25.68 -4.50 5.95
CA ILE A 389 24.36 -4.05 5.45
C ILE A 389 23.49 -5.23 5.04
N ASP A 390 24.04 -6.30 4.46
CA ASP A 390 23.27 -7.53 4.22
C ASP A 390 22.66 -8.08 5.51
N ALA A 391 23.41 -8.06 6.62
CA ALA A 391 22.92 -8.52 7.91
C ALA A 391 21.82 -7.60 8.46
N VAL A 392 21.86 -6.29 8.17
CA VAL A 392 20.77 -5.35 8.49
C VAL A 392 19.50 -5.71 7.70
N ILE A 393 19.63 -5.91 6.39
CA ILE A 393 18.49 -6.27 5.54
C ILE A 393 17.88 -7.59 6.03
N GLU A 394 18.69 -8.63 6.25
CA GLU A 394 18.23 -9.92 6.75
C GLU A 394 17.52 -9.78 8.11
N HIS A 395 18.08 -9.00 9.04
CA HIS A 395 17.49 -8.77 10.36
C HIS A 395 16.05 -8.28 10.28
N TRP A 396 15.78 -7.30 9.43
CA TRP A 396 14.46 -6.68 9.33
C TRP A 396 13.47 -7.51 8.51
N LEU A 397 13.95 -8.27 7.51
CA LEU A 397 13.11 -9.24 6.80
C LEU A 397 12.73 -10.40 7.73
N ASP A 398 13.65 -10.90 8.55
CA ASP A 398 13.38 -11.91 9.60
C ASP A 398 12.36 -11.43 10.64
N ARG A 399 12.23 -10.11 10.82
CA ARG A 399 11.24 -9.48 11.70
C ARG A 399 9.89 -9.20 11.02
N GLY A 400 9.76 -9.51 9.74
CA GLY A 400 8.49 -9.47 9.01
C GLY A 400 8.28 -8.26 8.10
N LEU A 401 9.30 -7.45 7.83
CA LEU A 401 9.20 -6.52 6.68
C LEU A 401 9.11 -7.30 5.37
N ASP A 402 8.25 -6.84 4.47
CA ASP A 402 8.01 -7.45 3.17
C ASP A 402 8.90 -6.87 2.06
N GLY A 403 9.87 -6.02 2.41
CA GLY A 403 10.75 -5.38 1.44
C GLY A 403 11.29 -4.02 1.86
N PHE A 404 11.95 -3.38 0.90
CA PHE A 404 12.54 -2.05 1.07
C PHE A 404 12.33 -1.14 -0.14
N ARG A 405 12.06 0.13 0.14
CA ARG A 405 12.42 1.23 -0.76
C ARG A 405 13.87 1.58 -0.48
N ILE A 406 14.71 1.60 -1.51
CA ILE A 406 16.14 1.85 -1.38
C ILE A 406 16.40 3.32 -1.69
N ASP A 407 16.79 4.06 -0.67
CA ASP A 407 17.20 5.45 -0.80
C ASP A 407 18.42 5.57 -1.69
N THR A 408 18.37 6.54 -2.60
CA THR A 408 19.49 6.93 -3.47
C THR A 408 20.20 5.71 -4.07
N ALA A 409 19.41 4.75 -4.60
CA ALA A 409 19.85 3.41 -4.94
C ALA A 409 21.01 3.37 -5.96
N ALA A 410 21.15 4.41 -6.77
CA ALA A 410 22.22 4.55 -7.75
C ALA A 410 23.50 5.25 -7.22
N TYR A 411 23.47 5.82 -6.01
CA TYR A 411 24.54 6.67 -5.49
C TYR A 411 25.60 5.91 -4.69
N LEU A 412 25.30 4.68 -4.26
CA LEU A 412 26.08 3.91 -3.29
C LEU A 412 27.58 3.84 -3.63
N VAL A 413 27.91 3.56 -4.88
CA VAL A 413 29.29 3.35 -5.32
C VAL A 413 29.85 4.62 -5.96
N LYS A 414 31.05 5.03 -5.52
CA LYS A 414 31.80 6.18 -6.05
C LYS A 414 32.92 5.72 -7.00
N HIS A 415 33.34 6.57 -7.93
CA HIS A 415 34.45 6.25 -8.84
C HIS A 415 35.73 6.00 -8.01
N PRO A 416 36.52 4.94 -8.26
CA PRO A 416 37.63 4.56 -7.37
C PRO A 416 38.70 5.66 -7.22
N ASP A 417 38.97 6.38 -8.30
CA ASP A 417 39.97 7.45 -8.34
C ASP A 417 39.42 8.82 -7.87
N LEU A 418 38.11 8.92 -7.61
CA LEU A 418 37.41 10.16 -7.23
C LEU A 418 37.79 11.41 -8.06
N PRO A 419 37.83 11.36 -9.41
CA PRO A 419 38.17 12.51 -10.22
C PRO A 419 37.09 13.60 -10.13
N SER A 420 37.48 14.85 -10.38
CA SER A 420 36.54 15.96 -10.47
C SER A 420 35.49 15.74 -11.57
N ASN A 421 34.25 16.10 -11.28
CA ASN A 421 33.16 16.11 -12.25
C ASN A 421 33.35 17.23 -13.28
N PRO A 422 33.07 17.00 -14.58
CA PRO A 422 32.94 18.08 -15.54
C PRO A 422 31.72 18.97 -15.22
N LEU A 423 31.72 20.19 -15.76
CA LEU A 423 30.53 21.03 -15.78
C LEU A 423 29.66 20.67 -16.99
N LEU A 424 28.36 20.77 -16.83
CA LEU A 424 27.41 20.69 -17.94
C LEU A 424 27.58 21.89 -18.89
N PRO A 425 27.18 21.75 -20.17
CA PRO A 425 27.16 22.86 -21.11
C PRO A 425 26.34 24.06 -20.60
N PRO A 426 26.70 25.31 -20.97
CA PRO A 426 25.94 26.49 -20.55
C PRO A 426 24.46 26.40 -20.93
N GLY A 427 23.59 26.57 -19.92
CA GLY A 427 22.13 26.52 -20.08
C GLY A 427 21.51 25.14 -19.81
N GLU A 428 22.33 24.10 -19.70
CA GLU A 428 21.89 22.78 -19.25
C GLU A 428 21.94 22.68 -17.72
N ARG A 429 21.06 21.83 -17.18
CA ARG A 429 21.01 21.50 -15.76
C ARG A 429 20.78 20.01 -15.61
N TYR A 430 21.41 19.41 -14.61
CA TYR A 430 21.10 18.05 -14.22
C TYR A 430 19.67 18.04 -13.68
N LEU A 431 18.81 17.20 -14.28
CA LEU A 431 17.45 17.01 -13.82
C LEU A 431 17.46 16.04 -12.65
N SER A 432 17.56 16.58 -11.44
CA SER A 432 17.34 15.88 -10.18
C SER A 432 16.42 16.75 -9.33
N GLY A 433 15.61 16.14 -8.47
CA GLY A 433 14.49 16.79 -7.79
C GLY A 433 14.88 18.07 -7.03
N THR A 434 15.03 17.97 -5.73
CA THR A 434 15.19 19.15 -4.88
C THR A 434 16.65 19.30 -4.47
N VAL A 435 17.45 20.00 -5.28
CA VAL A 435 18.91 20.12 -5.16
C VAL A 435 19.41 21.57 -5.19
N ALA A 436 20.59 21.81 -4.65
CA ALA A 436 21.27 23.10 -4.72
C ALA A 436 21.59 23.50 -6.17
N ALA A 437 21.53 24.82 -6.44
CA ALA A 437 21.64 25.34 -7.80
C ALA A 437 23.00 25.13 -8.46
N ASP A 438 24.09 25.06 -7.68
CA ASP A 438 25.46 24.79 -8.15
C ASP A 438 25.70 23.31 -8.41
N TRP A 439 25.11 22.43 -7.58
CA TRP A 439 25.10 20.99 -7.79
C TRP A 439 24.55 20.65 -9.18
N ALA A 440 23.38 21.20 -9.54
CA ALA A 440 22.73 20.97 -10.82
C ALA A 440 23.52 21.42 -12.07
N LEU A 441 24.68 22.08 -11.92
CA LEU A 441 25.55 22.49 -13.03
C LEU A 441 26.66 21.47 -13.33
N GLN A 442 26.82 20.43 -12.51
CA GLN A 442 27.81 19.38 -12.73
C GLN A 442 27.23 18.24 -13.57
N ASP A 443 28.08 17.67 -14.42
CA ASP A 443 27.83 16.35 -15.00
C ASP A 443 28.32 15.32 -13.98
N HIS A 444 27.38 14.72 -13.26
CA HIS A 444 27.60 13.83 -12.13
C HIS A 444 28.10 12.43 -12.52
N ARG A 445 29.23 12.42 -13.24
CA ARG A 445 29.78 11.24 -13.90
C ARG A 445 30.55 10.32 -12.96
N TYR A 446 31.09 10.84 -11.86
CA TYR A 446 32.07 10.12 -11.03
C TYR A 446 31.66 9.96 -9.57
N ASP A 447 30.72 10.77 -9.10
CA ASP A 447 30.20 10.77 -7.74
C ASP A 447 28.95 9.90 -7.57
N ILE A 448 28.18 9.63 -8.63
CA ILE A 448 26.98 8.79 -8.61
C ILE A 448 26.88 7.92 -9.87
N HIS A 449 25.85 7.06 -9.94
CA HIS A 449 25.55 6.18 -11.09
C HIS A 449 26.72 5.30 -11.57
N GLN A 450 27.62 4.90 -10.67
CA GLN A 450 28.75 4.04 -11.05
C GLN A 450 28.27 2.62 -11.36
N PRO A 451 28.69 1.99 -12.48
CA PRO A 451 28.20 0.67 -12.90
C PRO A 451 28.36 -0.46 -11.87
N ASP A 452 29.37 -0.36 -11.01
CA ASP A 452 29.62 -1.32 -9.93
C ASP A 452 28.47 -1.43 -8.92
N VAL A 453 27.57 -0.43 -8.87
CA VAL A 453 26.36 -0.46 -8.02
C VAL A 453 25.44 -1.64 -8.35
N HIS A 454 25.44 -2.09 -9.59
CA HIS A 454 24.60 -3.21 -10.01
C HIS A 454 24.94 -4.51 -9.29
N ALA A 455 26.22 -4.75 -8.98
CA ALA A 455 26.63 -5.92 -8.20
C ALA A 455 26.12 -5.86 -6.75
N VAL A 456 25.91 -4.66 -6.20
CA VAL A 456 25.26 -4.46 -4.89
C VAL A 456 23.78 -4.81 -4.99
N HIS A 457 23.09 -4.36 -6.05
CA HIS A 457 21.68 -4.71 -6.27
C HIS A 457 21.48 -6.21 -6.48
N GLU A 458 22.37 -6.88 -7.22
CA GLU A 458 22.36 -8.34 -7.40
C GLU A 458 22.55 -9.08 -6.07
N ARG A 459 23.37 -8.53 -5.18
CA ARG A 459 23.57 -9.06 -3.83
C ARG A 459 22.30 -8.95 -2.99
N TRP A 460 21.67 -7.79 -2.96
CA TRP A 460 20.41 -7.59 -2.23
C TRP A 460 19.25 -8.37 -2.81
N ARG A 461 19.21 -8.53 -4.14
CA ARG A 461 18.19 -9.35 -4.78
C ARG A 461 18.21 -10.79 -4.28
N ARG A 462 19.41 -11.40 -4.15
CA ARG A 462 19.54 -12.74 -3.56
C ARG A 462 19.07 -12.82 -2.12
N VAL A 463 19.18 -11.74 -1.35
CA VAL A 463 18.64 -11.66 0.02
C VAL A 463 17.12 -11.61 -0.06
N ALA A 464 16.57 -10.66 -0.79
CA ALA A 464 15.14 -10.45 -0.94
C ALA A 464 14.40 -11.68 -1.48
N ASP A 465 14.96 -12.38 -2.48
CA ASP A 465 14.38 -13.60 -3.07
C ASP A 465 14.18 -14.73 -2.03
N ARG A 466 15.05 -14.84 -1.01
CA ARG A 466 14.89 -15.85 0.05
C ARG A 466 13.70 -15.58 0.96
N HIS A 467 13.26 -14.32 1.01
CA HIS A 467 12.20 -13.81 1.87
C HIS A 467 10.91 -13.50 1.10
N GLY A 468 10.91 -13.63 -0.24
CA GLY A 468 9.80 -13.14 -1.07
C GLY A 468 9.61 -11.62 -0.98
N ALA A 469 10.69 -10.88 -0.66
CA ALA A 469 10.65 -9.47 -0.34
C ALA A 469 10.80 -8.59 -1.58
N LEU A 470 10.13 -7.43 -1.58
CA LEU A 470 10.19 -6.45 -2.66
C LEU A 470 11.39 -5.48 -2.48
N LEU A 471 12.01 -5.07 -3.59
CA LEU A 471 13.04 -4.01 -3.60
C LEU A 471 12.67 -2.96 -4.64
N VAL A 472 12.47 -1.72 -4.20
CA VAL A 472 12.12 -0.59 -5.06
C VAL A 472 13.20 0.48 -4.98
N GLY A 473 13.86 0.78 -6.10
CA GLY A 473 14.92 1.78 -6.14
C GLY A 473 14.41 3.20 -6.31
N GLU A 474 14.92 4.11 -5.48
CA GLU A 474 14.93 5.53 -5.81
C GLU A 474 16.14 5.84 -6.73
N ILE A 475 15.86 6.22 -7.98
CA ILE A 475 16.89 6.51 -8.97
C ILE A 475 16.51 7.79 -9.70
N TYR A 476 17.27 8.85 -9.48
CA TYR A 476 17.10 10.16 -10.14
C TYR A 476 17.53 10.08 -11.62
N GLU A 477 16.68 9.45 -12.43
CA GLU A 477 16.88 9.21 -13.86
C GLU A 477 15.57 9.44 -14.61
N THR A 478 15.64 10.19 -15.71
CA THR A 478 14.50 10.53 -16.57
C THR A 478 14.64 9.96 -17.98
N ASP A 479 15.70 9.20 -18.26
CA ASP A 479 15.74 8.28 -19.39
C ASP A 479 15.19 6.90 -18.97
N PRO A 480 14.00 6.49 -19.45
CA PRO A 480 13.44 5.20 -19.08
C PRO A 480 14.31 4.03 -19.56
N ALA A 481 15.10 4.20 -20.63
CA ALA A 481 16.00 3.17 -21.12
C ALA A 481 17.18 2.95 -20.14
N ALA A 482 17.71 4.02 -19.56
CA ALA A 482 18.77 3.94 -18.56
C ALA A 482 18.32 3.19 -17.29
N LEU A 483 17.06 3.37 -16.87
CA LEU A 483 16.48 2.64 -15.73
C LEU A 483 16.47 1.12 -15.93
N THR A 484 16.39 0.62 -17.16
CA THR A 484 16.38 -0.84 -17.42
C THR A 484 17.64 -1.55 -16.93
N ALA A 485 18.78 -0.86 -16.86
CA ALA A 485 20.00 -1.42 -16.30
C ALA A 485 19.84 -1.78 -14.82
N TYR A 486 19.03 -1.06 -14.06
CA TYR A 486 18.78 -1.32 -12.64
C TYR A 486 17.73 -2.41 -12.41
N LEU A 487 16.93 -2.71 -13.44
CA LEU A 487 15.78 -3.61 -13.40
C LEU A 487 16.02 -4.93 -14.14
N ALA A 488 17.29 -5.25 -14.45
CA ALA A 488 17.64 -6.56 -14.97
C ALA A 488 17.14 -7.66 -14.01
N ALA A 489 16.87 -8.86 -14.54
CA ALA A 489 16.10 -9.89 -13.86
C ALA A 489 16.61 -10.27 -12.45
N ASP A 490 17.91 -10.10 -12.19
CA ASP A 490 18.61 -10.42 -10.94
C ASP A 490 18.98 -9.17 -10.11
N ARG A 491 18.42 -7.99 -10.41
CA ARG A 491 18.66 -6.72 -9.69
C ARG A 491 17.41 -6.27 -8.95
N LEU A 492 17.14 -4.97 -8.90
CA LEU A 492 15.96 -4.41 -8.23
C LEU A 492 14.69 -4.91 -8.90
N HIS A 493 13.65 -5.12 -8.12
CA HIS A 493 12.35 -5.55 -8.62
C HIS A 493 11.63 -4.41 -9.35
N SER A 494 11.79 -3.19 -8.82
CA SER A 494 11.20 -1.98 -9.41
C SER A 494 12.06 -0.74 -9.17
N ALA A 495 11.80 0.33 -9.92
CA ALA A 495 12.35 1.66 -9.70
C ALA A 495 11.30 2.72 -10.02
N PHE A 496 11.30 3.82 -9.27
CA PHE A 496 10.40 4.95 -9.55
C PHE A 496 10.72 5.60 -10.88
N TRP A 497 9.69 5.92 -11.65
CA TRP A 497 9.79 6.80 -12.79
C TRP A 497 9.77 8.26 -12.33
N PHE A 498 10.93 8.94 -12.40
CA PHE A 498 11.08 10.30 -11.88
C PHE A 498 10.49 11.40 -12.76
N GLY A 499 10.14 11.11 -14.04
CA GLY A 499 9.54 12.10 -14.94
C GLY A 499 8.27 12.75 -14.36
N LEU A 500 7.46 12.00 -13.61
CA LEU A 500 6.28 12.52 -12.92
C LEU A 500 6.58 13.15 -11.54
N LEU A 501 7.78 12.98 -10.98
CA LEU A 501 8.16 13.54 -9.66
C LEU A 501 8.89 14.88 -9.77
N THR A 502 9.75 15.02 -10.78
CA THR A 502 10.64 16.19 -10.93
C THR A 502 10.15 17.21 -11.97
N GLY A 503 9.21 16.81 -12.82
CA GLY A 503 8.67 17.66 -13.89
C GLY A 503 7.51 18.55 -13.45
N GLU A 504 7.37 19.68 -14.13
CA GLU A 504 6.12 20.44 -14.21
C GLU A 504 5.19 19.78 -15.26
N PHE A 505 3.88 19.98 -15.14
CA PHE A 505 2.94 19.39 -16.10
C PHE A 505 3.01 20.08 -17.46
N ASP A 506 3.20 19.29 -18.52
CA ASP A 506 3.05 19.73 -19.90
C ASP A 506 2.02 18.85 -20.63
N PRO A 507 0.95 19.43 -21.20
CA PRO A 507 -0.14 18.66 -21.80
C PRO A 507 0.26 17.85 -23.04
N ALA A 508 1.40 18.13 -23.67
CA ALA A 508 1.93 17.38 -24.80
C ALA A 508 3.06 16.43 -24.39
N ALA A 509 4.02 16.89 -23.58
CA ALA A 509 5.19 16.10 -23.20
C ALA A 509 4.87 15.05 -22.13
N THR A 510 4.10 15.39 -21.09
CA THR A 510 3.83 14.46 -19.98
C THR A 510 3.17 13.15 -20.45
N PRO A 511 2.13 13.14 -21.31
CA PRO A 511 1.58 11.88 -21.82
C PRO A 511 2.56 11.10 -22.70
N ALA A 512 3.40 11.78 -23.47
CA ALA A 512 4.39 11.13 -24.34
C ALA A 512 5.52 10.47 -23.53
N GLU A 513 6.01 11.14 -22.48
CA GLU A 513 6.99 10.60 -21.54
C GLU A 513 6.42 9.41 -20.78
N LEU A 514 5.16 9.51 -20.33
CA LEU A 514 4.47 8.42 -19.64
C LEU A 514 4.34 7.17 -20.53
N LEU A 515 3.97 7.37 -21.81
CA LEU A 515 3.94 6.28 -22.79
C LEU A 515 5.32 5.65 -22.99
N ALA A 516 6.35 6.49 -23.22
CA ALA A 516 7.70 6.02 -23.46
C ALA A 516 8.24 5.19 -22.29
N ALA A 517 8.00 5.64 -21.06
CA ALA A 517 8.33 4.89 -19.85
C ALA A 517 7.54 3.57 -19.78
N ALA A 518 6.22 3.59 -19.97
CA ALA A 518 5.37 2.41 -19.84
C ALA A 518 5.69 1.31 -20.87
N GLN A 519 6.15 1.70 -22.07
CA GLN A 519 6.60 0.77 -23.11
C GLN A 519 8.00 0.19 -22.84
N THR A 520 8.80 0.86 -22.02
CA THR A 520 10.20 0.49 -21.80
C THR A 520 10.34 -0.65 -20.80
N SER A 521 9.63 -0.60 -19.68
CA SER A 521 9.70 -1.66 -18.67
C SER A 521 8.42 -1.76 -17.82
N PRO A 522 7.83 -2.96 -17.66
CA PRO A 522 6.75 -3.19 -16.69
C PRO A 522 7.25 -3.21 -15.24
N GLY A 523 8.57 -3.09 -15.02
CA GLY A 523 9.19 -2.96 -13.70
C GLY A 523 9.34 -1.51 -13.24
N LEU A 524 8.71 -0.54 -13.90
CA LEU A 524 8.68 0.84 -13.40
C LEU A 524 7.56 1.01 -12.37
N SER A 525 7.82 1.89 -11.41
CA SER A 525 6.87 2.35 -10.40
C SER A 525 6.39 3.76 -10.73
N TRP A 526 5.08 3.97 -10.73
CA TRP A 526 4.43 5.24 -10.98
C TRP A 526 4.18 5.99 -9.67
N ALA A 527 4.82 7.14 -9.50
CA ALA A 527 4.54 8.08 -8.42
C ALA A 527 4.53 9.49 -9.01
N GLN A 528 3.60 10.33 -8.57
CA GLN A 528 3.56 11.74 -8.95
C GLN A 528 3.87 12.68 -7.77
N GLY A 529 3.80 12.18 -6.54
CA GLY A 529 4.19 12.88 -5.33
C GLY A 529 4.93 11.95 -4.38
N ASN A 530 5.74 12.54 -3.52
CA ASN A 530 6.39 11.90 -2.39
C ASN A 530 6.79 12.99 -1.36
N HIS A 531 7.49 12.58 -0.31
CA HIS A 531 7.98 13.49 0.73
C HIS A 531 9.14 14.44 0.33
N ASP A 532 9.68 14.38 -0.89
CA ASP A 532 10.80 15.22 -1.36
C ASP A 532 10.42 16.23 -2.43
N CYS A 533 9.22 16.13 -3.00
CA CYS A 533 8.73 17.05 -4.02
C CYS A 533 7.44 17.74 -3.57
N ARG A 534 7.19 18.93 -4.12
CA ARG A 534 5.89 19.62 -4.00
C ARG A 534 4.74 18.69 -4.40
N ARG A 535 3.58 18.81 -3.77
CA ARG A 535 2.41 17.94 -4.00
C ARG A 535 1.92 18.05 -5.44
N ALA A 536 1.60 16.90 -6.04
CA ALA A 536 1.15 16.81 -7.43
C ALA A 536 -0.12 17.65 -7.70
N ALA A 537 -1.03 17.75 -6.73
CA ALA A 537 -2.23 18.59 -6.86
C ALA A 537 -1.88 20.08 -7.07
N THR A 538 -0.75 20.57 -6.55
CA THR A 538 -0.29 21.94 -6.80
C THR A 538 0.51 22.06 -8.09
N ARG A 539 1.41 21.11 -8.38
CA ARG A 539 2.21 21.15 -9.63
C ARG A 539 1.34 20.99 -10.87
N PHE A 540 0.35 20.09 -10.82
CA PHE A 540 -0.44 19.68 -11.98
C PHE A 540 -1.88 20.20 -11.94
N GLY A 541 -2.38 20.60 -10.77
CA GLY A 541 -3.80 20.85 -10.50
C GLY A 541 -4.51 19.58 -10.01
N ALA A 542 -5.31 19.71 -8.93
CA ALA A 542 -5.94 18.56 -8.25
C ALA A 542 -6.70 17.60 -9.19
N ARG A 543 -7.50 18.14 -10.11
CA ARG A 543 -8.24 17.32 -11.09
C ARG A 543 -7.31 16.56 -12.04
N ARG A 544 -6.24 17.18 -12.53
CA ARG A 544 -5.27 16.49 -13.40
C ARG A 544 -4.46 15.45 -12.65
N SER A 545 -4.10 15.71 -11.40
CA SER A 545 -3.45 14.71 -10.53
C SER A 545 -4.33 13.46 -10.38
N LEU A 546 -5.64 13.62 -10.14
CA LEU A 546 -6.57 12.50 -10.10
C LEU A 546 -6.68 11.77 -11.46
N ALA A 547 -6.70 12.51 -12.57
CA ALA A 547 -6.71 11.92 -13.91
C ALA A 547 -5.42 11.12 -14.21
N LEU A 548 -4.25 11.59 -13.77
CA LEU A 548 -2.98 10.87 -13.87
C LEU A 548 -2.95 9.63 -12.97
N HIS A 549 -3.55 9.68 -11.77
CA HIS A 549 -3.78 8.49 -10.95
C HIS A 549 -4.67 7.47 -11.67
N ALA A 550 -5.73 7.91 -12.36
CA ALA A 550 -6.55 7.01 -13.17
C ALA A 550 -5.77 6.36 -14.32
N MET A 551 -4.82 7.07 -14.94
CA MET A 551 -3.94 6.47 -15.95
C MET A 551 -2.96 5.47 -15.34
N THR A 552 -2.18 5.90 -14.34
CA THR A 552 -1.12 5.10 -13.72
C THR A 552 -1.64 3.87 -12.97
N ALA A 553 -2.88 3.92 -12.47
CA ALA A 553 -3.57 2.77 -11.88
C ALA A 553 -3.69 1.57 -12.83
N PHE A 554 -3.74 1.79 -14.14
CA PHE A 554 -3.90 0.74 -15.16
C PHE A 554 -2.68 0.57 -16.07
N LEU A 555 -1.65 1.40 -15.95
CA LEU A 555 -0.37 1.14 -16.61
C LEU A 555 0.31 -0.11 -16.04
N PRO A 556 1.14 -0.82 -16.82
CA PRO A 556 1.95 -1.90 -16.29
C PRO A 556 2.94 -1.38 -15.24
N GLY A 557 3.03 -2.08 -14.12
CA GLY A 557 3.96 -1.74 -13.04
C GLY A 557 3.27 -1.30 -11.75
N LEU A 558 4.09 -0.98 -10.75
CA LEU A 558 3.61 -0.56 -9.43
C LEU A 558 3.03 0.86 -9.50
N THR A 559 1.98 1.14 -8.74
CA THR A 559 1.47 2.51 -8.56
C THR A 559 1.58 2.94 -7.11
N TRP A 560 1.88 4.20 -6.86
CA TRP A 560 2.11 4.74 -5.51
C TRP A 560 1.25 5.96 -5.26
N ILE A 561 0.69 6.02 -4.05
CA ILE A 561 -0.06 7.16 -3.53
C ILE A 561 0.74 7.72 -2.35
N TYR A 562 1.10 9.00 -2.40
CA TYR A 562 1.69 9.67 -1.25
C TYR A 562 0.60 10.21 -0.31
N GLN A 563 0.83 10.16 1.00
CA GLN A 563 -0.18 10.59 1.98
C GLN A 563 -0.80 11.96 1.67
N GLY A 564 -2.13 11.98 1.58
CA GLY A 564 -2.93 13.15 1.24
C GLY A 564 -3.20 13.34 -0.27
N GLU A 565 -2.55 12.60 -1.16
CA GLU A 565 -2.92 12.64 -2.59
C GLU A 565 -4.32 12.08 -2.83
N GLU A 566 -4.74 11.08 -2.06
CA GLU A 566 -6.10 10.55 -2.04
C GLU A 566 -7.14 11.60 -1.64
N LEU A 567 -6.74 12.61 -0.86
CA LEU A 567 -7.60 13.71 -0.42
C LEU A 567 -7.52 14.91 -1.37
N GLY A 568 -6.69 14.85 -2.42
CA GLY A 568 -6.44 15.96 -3.32
C GLY A 568 -5.67 17.10 -2.68
N LEU A 569 -4.86 16.83 -1.64
CA LEU A 569 -4.13 17.86 -0.90
C LEU A 569 -3.12 18.60 -1.79
N GLU A 570 -3.26 19.92 -1.85
CA GLU A 570 -2.25 20.86 -2.38
C GLU A 570 -1.12 21.08 -1.36
N ASP A 571 -0.03 21.73 -1.76
CA ASP A 571 1.08 22.14 -0.90
C ASP A 571 0.60 22.84 0.37
N GLY A 572 1.14 22.43 1.51
CA GLY A 572 0.92 23.11 2.77
C GLY A 572 1.74 24.42 2.85
N VAL A 573 1.13 25.44 3.45
CA VAL A 573 1.81 26.71 3.72
C VAL A 573 2.65 26.60 4.99
N VAL A 574 3.98 26.67 4.84
CA VAL A 574 4.94 26.69 5.96
C VAL A 574 5.64 28.05 5.99
N PRO A 575 5.48 28.86 7.05
CA PRO A 575 6.16 30.13 7.13
C PRO A 575 7.66 29.91 7.41
N PRO A 576 8.57 30.77 6.91
CA PRO A 576 10.01 30.55 7.00
C PRO A 576 10.55 30.31 8.41
N GLU A 577 9.97 30.95 9.43
CA GLU A 577 10.34 30.79 10.84
C GLU A 577 9.95 29.43 11.45
N ARG A 578 9.10 28.67 10.75
CA ARG A 578 8.68 27.30 11.12
C ARG A 578 9.26 26.25 10.16
N ALA A 579 10.09 26.64 9.20
CA ALA A 579 10.72 25.69 8.29
C ALA A 579 11.69 24.78 9.06
N ALA A 580 11.65 23.49 8.74
CA ALA A 580 12.39 22.44 9.44
C ALA A 580 13.33 21.68 8.48
N ASP A 581 13.06 21.71 7.17
CA ASP A 581 13.93 21.10 6.17
C ASP A 581 15.33 21.76 6.18
N PRO A 582 16.41 20.95 6.23
CA PRO A 582 17.78 21.43 5.99
C PRO A 582 17.95 22.36 4.78
N LEU A 583 17.21 22.10 3.70
CA LEU A 583 17.26 22.93 2.49
C LEU A 583 16.61 24.29 2.69
N ALA A 584 15.69 24.46 3.63
CA ALA A 584 14.92 25.68 3.78
C ALA A 584 15.76 26.93 4.12
N THR A 585 16.91 26.76 4.76
CA THR A 585 17.80 27.90 5.11
C THR A 585 18.69 28.31 3.93
N ALA A 586 19.26 27.34 3.23
CA ALA A 586 20.22 27.59 2.14
C ALA A 586 19.54 27.83 0.79
N HIS A 587 18.43 27.14 0.55
CA HIS A 587 17.65 27.11 -0.69
C HIS A 587 16.14 27.06 -0.37
N PRO A 588 15.54 28.15 0.16
CA PRO A 588 14.13 28.17 0.60
C PRO A 588 13.12 27.71 -0.47
N GLU A 589 13.40 28.00 -1.74
CA GLU A 589 12.62 27.58 -2.91
C GLU A 589 12.62 26.06 -3.15
N SER A 590 13.61 25.39 -2.56
CA SER A 590 13.84 23.95 -2.58
C SER A 590 13.53 23.31 -1.22
N SER A 591 12.74 23.96 -0.36
CA SER A 591 12.26 23.28 0.85
C SER A 591 11.20 22.24 0.50
N ARG A 592 11.28 21.08 1.16
CA ARG A 592 10.35 19.96 1.08
C ARG A 592 9.22 20.06 2.11
N ASP A 593 9.28 21.02 3.02
CA ASP A 593 8.33 21.14 4.14
C ASP A 593 6.87 21.29 3.69
N SER A 594 6.62 21.91 2.53
CA SER A 594 5.27 22.10 1.99
C SER A 594 4.56 20.77 1.69
N ALA A 595 5.30 19.72 1.34
CA ALA A 595 4.77 18.38 1.13
C ALA A 595 4.66 17.56 2.43
N ARG A 596 5.29 18.02 3.52
CA ARG A 596 5.44 17.32 4.80
C ARG A 596 4.53 17.87 5.90
N THR A 597 3.61 18.79 5.60
CA THR A 597 2.64 19.26 6.61
C THR A 597 1.74 18.11 7.09
N PRO A 598 1.28 18.13 8.36
CA PRO A 598 0.45 17.08 8.96
C PRO A 598 -0.81 16.67 8.15
N MET A 599 -1.18 15.39 8.23
CA MET A 599 -2.42 14.85 7.65
C MET A 599 -3.67 15.35 8.41
N PRO A 600 -4.73 15.78 7.70
CA PRO A 600 -6.01 16.13 8.31
C PRO A 600 -6.92 14.89 8.43
N TRP A 601 -7.13 14.37 9.63
CA TRP A 601 -7.97 13.20 9.90
C TRP A 601 -9.42 13.56 10.22
N ASP A 602 -9.61 14.47 11.16
CA ASP A 602 -10.91 14.76 11.78
C ASP A 602 -11.10 16.26 12.03
N ALA A 603 -12.34 16.67 12.30
CA ALA A 603 -12.65 18.04 12.71
C ALA A 603 -12.06 18.38 14.10
N GLY A 604 -11.89 19.68 14.38
CA GLY A 604 -11.40 20.16 15.66
C GLY A 604 -9.89 20.46 15.74
N PRO A 605 -9.33 20.62 16.96
CA PRO A 605 -7.94 21.00 17.16
C PRO A 605 -6.97 20.02 16.50
N GLY A 606 -5.91 20.55 15.87
CA GLY A 606 -4.92 19.72 15.17
C GLY A 606 -5.44 18.98 13.94
N LEU A 607 -6.71 19.16 13.56
CA LEU A 607 -7.40 18.37 12.54
C LEU A 607 -7.26 16.85 12.74
N GLY A 608 -7.26 16.40 14.00
CA GLY A 608 -7.09 14.99 14.34
C GLY A 608 -5.66 14.44 14.18
N PHE A 609 -4.68 15.24 13.76
CA PHE A 609 -3.28 14.80 13.67
C PHE A 609 -2.64 14.57 15.04
N THR A 610 -2.83 15.53 15.95
CA THR A 610 -2.22 15.54 17.30
C THR A 610 -3.15 16.24 18.29
N THR A 611 -3.02 15.90 19.57
CA THR A 611 -3.63 16.66 20.68
C THR A 611 -2.73 17.81 21.19
N GLY A 612 -1.46 17.85 20.77
CA GLY A 612 -0.44 18.83 21.12
C GLY A 612 -0.23 19.93 20.07
N GLU A 613 1.01 20.43 19.96
CA GLU A 613 1.40 21.36 18.90
C GLU A 613 2.13 20.61 17.79
N PRO A 614 1.61 20.58 16.55
CA PRO A 614 2.28 19.92 15.43
C PRO A 614 3.69 20.46 15.17
N TRP A 615 4.63 19.57 14.86
CA TRP A 615 6.03 19.93 14.57
C TRP A 615 6.13 20.88 13.36
N LEU A 616 5.35 20.63 12.30
CA LEU A 616 5.07 21.57 11.20
C LEU A 616 3.64 22.10 11.31
N PRO A 617 3.38 23.35 10.90
CA PRO A 617 2.02 23.88 10.90
C PRO A 617 1.11 23.04 10.00
N LEU A 618 -0.20 23.06 10.28
CA LEU A 618 -1.23 22.36 9.50
C LEU A 618 -1.33 22.83 8.04
N GLY A 619 -0.49 23.74 7.56
CA GLY A 619 -0.38 24.03 6.13
C GLY A 619 -1.56 24.78 5.50
N GLY A 620 -2.43 25.41 6.29
CA GLY A 620 -3.64 26.08 5.80
C GLY A 620 -4.82 25.15 5.52
N ARG A 621 -4.74 23.90 5.97
CA ARG A 621 -5.83 22.90 5.88
C ARG A 621 -7.04 23.32 6.71
N THR A 622 -8.20 22.88 6.27
CA THR A 622 -9.50 23.13 6.88
C THR A 622 -10.21 21.82 7.22
N GLU A 623 -11.32 21.89 7.94
CA GLU A 623 -12.12 20.68 8.24
C GLU A 623 -12.60 19.98 6.95
N ALA A 624 -12.86 20.70 5.86
CA ALA A 624 -13.26 20.12 4.58
C ALA A 624 -12.17 19.25 3.93
N ASP A 625 -10.90 19.46 4.29
CA ASP A 625 -9.77 18.66 3.80
C ASP A 625 -9.62 17.33 4.56
N THR A 626 -10.34 17.15 5.68
CA THR A 626 -10.19 16.00 6.56
C THR A 626 -10.70 14.71 5.93
N VAL A 627 -10.08 13.58 6.29
CA VAL A 627 -10.56 12.25 5.94
C VAL A 627 -12.03 12.08 6.31
N ALA A 628 -12.41 12.45 7.55
CA ALA A 628 -13.79 12.33 8.02
C ALA A 628 -14.79 13.12 7.17
N SER A 629 -14.47 14.37 6.82
CA SER A 629 -15.37 15.19 5.98
C SER A 629 -15.48 14.64 4.56
N GLN A 630 -14.37 14.21 3.96
CA GLN A 630 -14.39 13.63 2.62
C GLN A 630 -15.05 12.25 2.57
N GLU A 631 -15.11 11.53 3.68
CA GLU A 631 -15.82 10.25 3.79
C GLU A 631 -17.35 10.45 3.61
N GLU A 632 -17.89 11.59 4.03
CA GLU A 632 -19.32 11.90 3.92
C GLU A 632 -19.75 12.35 2.52
N ASP A 633 -18.86 12.99 1.74
CA ASP A 633 -19.17 13.45 0.38
C ASP A 633 -18.84 12.37 -0.67
N PRO A 634 -19.84 11.77 -1.37
CA PRO A 634 -19.59 10.77 -2.41
C PRO A 634 -18.79 11.31 -3.60
N ASN A 635 -18.69 12.63 -3.79
CA ASN A 635 -17.91 13.25 -4.86
C ASN A 635 -16.54 13.76 -4.41
N SER A 636 -16.14 13.50 -3.16
CA SER A 636 -14.83 13.91 -2.67
C SER A 636 -13.69 13.23 -3.44
N PRO A 637 -12.48 13.82 -3.44
CA PRO A 637 -11.28 13.16 -3.93
C PRO A 637 -11.08 11.76 -3.30
N LEU A 638 -11.27 11.64 -1.98
CA LEU A 638 -11.13 10.37 -1.26
C LEU A 638 -12.07 9.28 -1.80
N ARG A 639 -13.36 9.60 -1.91
CA ARG A 639 -14.36 8.65 -2.43
C ARG A 639 -14.07 8.30 -3.88
N THR A 640 -13.57 9.25 -4.65
CA THR A 640 -13.21 9.02 -6.06
C THR A 640 -11.99 8.10 -6.20
N MET A 641 -10.94 8.30 -5.40
CA MET A 641 -9.78 7.41 -5.36
C MET A 641 -10.17 5.98 -4.96
N ARG A 642 -11.00 5.81 -3.93
CA ARG A 642 -11.50 4.49 -3.50
C ARG A 642 -12.30 3.78 -4.60
N ARG A 643 -13.13 4.51 -5.35
CA ARG A 643 -13.85 3.95 -6.50
C ARG A 643 -12.88 3.50 -7.59
N LEU A 644 -11.89 4.33 -7.93
CA LEU A 644 -10.87 3.99 -8.92
C LEU A 644 -10.13 2.71 -8.55
N MET A 645 -9.68 2.60 -7.30
CA MET A 645 -8.96 1.42 -6.80
C MET A 645 -9.84 0.17 -6.78
N ARG A 646 -11.14 0.30 -6.44
CA ARG A 646 -12.09 -0.82 -6.55
C ARG A 646 -12.23 -1.32 -7.99
N VAL A 647 -12.39 -0.41 -8.94
CA VAL A 647 -12.48 -0.74 -10.38
C VAL A 647 -11.19 -1.38 -10.86
N ARG A 648 -10.04 -0.84 -10.46
CA ARG A 648 -8.73 -1.43 -10.73
C ARG A 648 -8.66 -2.88 -10.28
N HIS A 649 -9.01 -3.16 -9.03
CA HIS A 649 -8.94 -4.52 -8.51
C HIS A 649 -9.84 -5.50 -9.24
N ALA A 650 -10.95 -5.07 -9.84
CA ALA A 650 -11.86 -5.97 -10.56
C ALA A 650 -11.20 -6.68 -11.76
N VAL A 651 -10.15 -6.10 -12.35
CA VAL A 651 -9.62 -6.52 -13.65
C VAL A 651 -8.10 -6.67 -13.72
N LEU A 652 -7.36 -6.02 -12.82
CA LEU A 652 -5.90 -5.88 -12.91
C LEU A 652 -5.16 -7.22 -13.09
N ASP A 653 -5.67 -8.21 -12.39
CA ASP A 653 -5.21 -9.59 -12.36
C ASP A 653 -5.17 -10.24 -13.76
N ASP A 654 -6.03 -9.81 -14.68
CA ASP A 654 -6.15 -10.40 -16.01
C ASP A 654 -5.51 -9.52 -17.10
N LEU A 655 -4.87 -8.42 -16.70
CA LEU A 655 -4.28 -7.47 -17.66
C LEU A 655 -2.91 -7.94 -18.17
N PRO A 656 -2.65 -7.82 -19.49
CA PRO A 656 -1.34 -8.12 -20.07
C PRO A 656 -0.27 -7.17 -19.54
N LYS A 657 1.02 -7.51 -19.68
CA LYS A 657 2.11 -6.60 -19.27
C LYS A 657 2.40 -5.48 -20.27
N GLY A 658 1.88 -5.58 -21.50
CA GLY A 658 2.02 -4.57 -22.53
C GLY A 658 0.75 -3.74 -22.72
N LEU A 659 0.91 -2.56 -23.33
CA LEU A 659 -0.20 -1.75 -23.81
C LEU A 659 -0.56 -2.17 -25.24
N ASP A 660 -1.84 -2.19 -25.57
CA ASP A 660 -2.31 -2.54 -26.91
C ASP A 660 -2.38 -1.32 -27.84
N ASP A 661 -2.81 -0.18 -27.30
CA ASP A 661 -2.87 1.09 -28.00
C ASP A 661 -2.65 2.26 -27.04
N TRP A 662 -2.21 3.40 -27.59
CA TRP A 662 -2.09 4.67 -26.90
C TRP A 662 -2.34 5.80 -27.90
N GLN A 663 -3.13 6.79 -27.51
CA GLN A 663 -3.47 7.95 -28.31
C GLN A 663 -3.47 9.21 -27.44
N VAL A 664 -3.07 10.33 -28.03
CA VAL A 664 -3.22 11.66 -27.46
C VAL A 664 -3.83 12.54 -28.52
N ASP A 665 -5.05 13.03 -28.30
CA ASP A 665 -5.77 13.90 -29.23
C ASP A 665 -6.51 15.00 -28.46
N ASP A 666 -6.39 16.25 -28.92
CA ASP A 666 -6.99 17.44 -28.30
C ASP A 666 -6.81 17.53 -26.76
N GLY A 667 -5.67 17.06 -26.24
CA GLY A 667 -5.35 17.04 -24.80
C GLY A 667 -5.95 15.87 -24.02
N VAL A 668 -6.64 14.94 -24.69
CA VAL A 668 -7.11 13.67 -24.10
C VAL A 668 -6.06 12.60 -24.37
N ALA A 669 -5.48 12.06 -23.31
CA ALA A 669 -4.66 10.85 -23.37
C ALA A 669 -5.55 9.63 -23.15
N ALA A 670 -5.40 8.60 -23.98
CA ALA A 670 -6.16 7.38 -23.90
C ALA A 670 -5.29 6.17 -24.22
N PHE A 671 -5.55 5.05 -23.55
CA PHE A 671 -4.86 3.79 -23.85
C PHE A 671 -5.74 2.58 -23.55
N ARG A 672 -5.39 1.47 -24.17
CA ARG A 672 -5.96 0.16 -23.89
C ARG A 672 -4.89 -0.81 -23.42
N ARG A 673 -5.25 -1.58 -22.39
CA ARG A 673 -4.47 -2.69 -21.84
C ARG A 673 -5.41 -3.85 -21.62
N GLY A 674 -5.36 -4.85 -22.50
CA GLY A 674 -6.27 -6.00 -22.49
C GLY A 674 -7.73 -5.56 -22.54
N SER A 675 -8.48 -5.95 -21.52
CA SER A 675 -9.91 -5.66 -21.37
C SER A 675 -10.21 -4.24 -20.85
N VAL A 676 -9.21 -3.40 -20.58
CA VAL A 676 -9.42 -2.06 -20.01
C VAL A 676 -9.04 -0.97 -21.00
N GLN A 677 -9.90 0.05 -21.10
CA GLN A 677 -9.60 1.31 -21.77
C GLN A 677 -9.69 2.47 -20.77
N VAL A 678 -8.67 3.33 -20.75
CA VAL A 678 -8.63 4.54 -19.91
C VAL A 678 -8.62 5.77 -20.80
N PHE A 679 -9.39 6.78 -20.44
CA PHE A 679 -9.34 8.12 -21.03
C PHE A 679 -9.13 9.16 -19.94
N ALA A 680 -8.24 10.11 -20.17
CA ALA A 680 -7.97 11.22 -19.28
C ALA A 680 -7.84 12.51 -20.08
N ASN A 681 -8.72 13.49 -19.84
CA ASN A 681 -8.56 14.82 -20.40
C ASN A 681 -7.55 15.61 -19.56
N LEU A 682 -6.31 15.66 -20.03
CA LEU A 682 -5.21 16.37 -19.39
C LEU A 682 -5.09 17.82 -19.89
N GLY A 683 -5.87 18.19 -20.90
CA GLY A 683 -5.93 19.52 -21.50
C GLY A 683 -6.70 20.55 -20.65
N ALA A 684 -6.94 21.72 -21.27
CA ALA A 684 -7.64 22.85 -20.64
C ALA A 684 -9.09 23.02 -21.11
N THR A 685 -9.52 22.29 -22.15
CA THR A 685 -10.84 22.41 -22.76
C THR A 685 -11.59 21.09 -22.70
N ALA A 686 -12.91 21.16 -22.58
CA ALA A 686 -13.75 19.95 -22.65
C ALA A 686 -13.73 19.37 -24.07
N VAL A 687 -13.77 18.05 -24.18
CA VAL A 687 -13.78 17.31 -25.45
C VAL A 687 -15.07 16.49 -25.54
N ASP A 688 -15.82 16.67 -26.63
CA ASP A 688 -17.09 15.99 -26.89
C ASP A 688 -16.89 14.77 -27.80
N GLY A 689 -17.79 13.79 -27.69
CA GLY A 689 -17.85 12.67 -28.65
C GLY A 689 -16.79 11.60 -28.45
N VAL A 690 -16.12 11.56 -27.29
CA VAL A 690 -15.23 10.46 -26.92
C VAL A 690 -16.08 9.19 -26.84
N ALA A 691 -15.70 8.15 -27.55
CA ALA A 691 -16.49 6.92 -27.67
C ALA A 691 -15.68 5.72 -27.14
N PRO A 692 -15.82 5.38 -25.83
CA PRO A 692 -15.24 4.16 -25.28
C PRO A 692 -15.72 2.92 -26.02
N ALA A 693 -14.82 1.95 -26.20
CA ALA A 693 -15.13 0.71 -26.92
C ALA A 693 -16.08 -0.23 -26.17
N GLY A 694 -16.29 0.00 -24.87
CA GLY A 694 -17.22 -0.74 -24.03
C GLY A 694 -17.81 0.15 -22.93
N PRO A 695 -18.61 -0.43 -22.01
CA PRO A 695 -19.26 0.31 -20.95
C PRO A 695 -18.25 0.98 -20.02
N VAL A 696 -18.50 2.25 -19.71
CA VAL A 696 -17.77 3.05 -18.71
C VAL A 696 -18.19 2.59 -17.32
N VAL A 697 -17.21 2.19 -16.52
CA VAL A 697 -17.37 1.61 -15.17
C VAL A 697 -16.77 2.49 -14.08
N PHE A 698 -16.07 3.57 -14.46
CA PHE A 698 -15.57 4.61 -13.58
C PHE A 698 -15.66 5.96 -14.30
N ASP A 699 -16.13 6.97 -13.57
CA ASP A 699 -16.05 8.37 -13.96
C ASP A 699 -15.59 9.19 -12.75
N SER A 700 -14.55 10.01 -12.93
CA SER A 700 -14.03 10.88 -11.87
C SER A 700 -15.05 11.95 -11.43
N ASP A 701 -16.00 12.31 -12.29
CA ASP A 701 -16.98 13.38 -12.06
C ASP A 701 -18.39 12.85 -11.74
N ASP A 702 -18.65 11.54 -11.88
CA ASP A 702 -19.95 10.94 -11.58
C ASP A 702 -19.80 9.67 -10.72
N HIS A 703 -20.01 9.82 -9.41
CA HIS A 703 -19.94 8.72 -8.45
C HIS A 703 -20.96 7.59 -8.70
N ARG A 704 -21.98 7.84 -9.53
CA ARG A 704 -23.01 6.84 -9.87
C ARG A 704 -22.55 5.89 -10.97
N VAL A 705 -21.43 6.16 -11.63
CA VAL A 705 -20.85 5.26 -12.63
C VAL A 705 -19.97 4.24 -11.92
N THR A 706 -20.45 3.00 -11.84
CA THR A 706 -19.75 1.86 -11.24
C THR A 706 -19.79 0.66 -12.21
N PRO A 707 -19.09 -0.45 -11.93
CA PRO A 707 -19.26 -1.67 -12.71
C PRO A 707 -20.72 -2.17 -12.81
N GLU A 708 -21.53 -1.94 -11.78
CA GLU A 708 -22.93 -2.37 -11.69
C GLU A 708 -23.89 -1.42 -12.42
N THR A 709 -23.55 -0.13 -12.50
CA THR A 709 -24.35 0.93 -13.12
C THR A 709 -23.63 1.56 -14.31
N ALA A 710 -22.94 0.71 -15.07
CA ALA A 710 -22.07 1.14 -16.14
C ALA A 710 -22.81 1.94 -17.23
N SER A 711 -22.17 2.97 -17.76
CA SER A 711 -22.74 3.86 -18.78
C SER A 711 -22.21 3.49 -20.17
N SER A 712 -23.01 3.66 -21.22
CA SER A 712 -22.62 3.36 -22.61
C SER A 712 -22.94 4.51 -23.54
N GLY A 713 -22.11 4.69 -24.57
CA GLY A 713 -22.28 5.70 -25.60
C GLY A 713 -21.21 6.80 -25.54
N PRO A 714 -21.29 7.81 -26.43
CA PRO A 714 -20.35 8.91 -26.46
C PRO A 714 -20.43 9.75 -25.19
N ILE A 715 -19.27 10.15 -24.68
CA ILE A 715 -19.13 10.97 -23.48
C ILE A 715 -18.48 12.31 -23.81
N ARG A 716 -18.71 13.27 -22.92
CA ARG A 716 -17.99 14.54 -22.88
C ARG A 716 -17.00 14.49 -21.72
N LEU A 717 -15.72 14.72 -21.98
CA LEU A 717 -14.69 14.80 -20.95
C LEU A 717 -14.37 16.25 -20.62
N ALA A 718 -14.67 16.69 -19.40
CA ALA A 718 -14.25 17.97 -18.85
C ALA A 718 -12.73 18.01 -18.58
N PRO A 719 -12.11 19.20 -18.46
CA PRO A 719 -10.69 19.31 -18.11
C PRO A 719 -10.36 18.61 -16.78
N GLY A 720 -9.36 17.73 -16.81
CA GLY A 720 -8.96 16.90 -15.67
C GLY A 720 -9.94 15.78 -15.31
N GLN A 721 -10.92 15.47 -16.17
CA GLN A 721 -11.80 14.31 -15.98
C GLN A 721 -11.13 13.05 -16.54
N ALA A 722 -11.33 11.93 -15.85
CA ALA A 722 -10.91 10.61 -16.33
C ALA A 722 -12.04 9.60 -16.24
N VAL A 723 -12.07 8.67 -17.19
CA VAL A 723 -13.01 7.55 -17.22
C VAL A 723 -12.28 6.24 -17.51
N VAL A 724 -12.84 5.13 -17.02
CA VAL A 724 -12.37 3.77 -17.31
C VAL A 724 -13.53 2.98 -17.88
N ALA A 725 -13.29 2.26 -18.97
CA ALA A 725 -14.24 1.37 -19.60
C ALA A 725 -13.71 -0.07 -19.65
N PHE A 726 -14.61 -1.03 -19.50
CA PHE A 726 -14.31 -2.44 -19.73
C PHE A 726 -14.73 -2.82 -21.15
N THR A 727 -13.83 -3.49 -21.85
CA THR A 727 -14.02 -3.99 -23.21
C THR A 727 -14.29 -5.50 -23.17
N ALA A 728 -15.02 -5.98 -24.18
CA ALA A 728 -15.48 -7.37 -24.25
C ALA A 728 -14.37 -8.37 -24.56
#